data_AF-W0T6R7-F1
#
_entry.id   AF-W0T6R7-F1
#
_cell.length_a   1.000
_cell.length_b   1.000
_cell.length_c   1.000
_cell.angle_alpha   90.00
_cell.angle_beta   90.00
_cell.angle_gamma   90.00
#
_symmetry.space_group_name_H-M   'P 1'
#
loop_
_entity.id
_entity.type
_entity.pdbx_description
1 polymer ?
#
loop_
_entity_poly.entity_id
_entity_poly.type
_entity_poly.pdbx_seq_one_letter_code
_entity_poly.pdbx_strand_id
1 'polypeptide(L)'
;MSKTKTIEKDSEAEKPQCVLDANSVGEIEVEKGPLRPYLVSEPPKNLKNLRTITSGKERLAVIVLAFISTAVRLWGLSNPDSVVFDEVHFGKFAAKYIKGIFFTDVHPPLAKMLFAGVGSLAGFTGDFEFDDIGLAFPETTPYYAMRLFSATLGLATVLLMYFTLRSSGVRISIAFIAALMFAVENSFVTISRYILLDAPLIFFIAAAAYSYKRYEIYPTESFNSYKALLATGVSLGLAVSSKWVGLFTIGWIGALSVLKLWFDIGDLKKPVQKTLRHSVIKAILLLVTPAVLYMIFFQIHFKSLIFNSDGAGFFSSAFRSTLIGNTIPSDIPADVGIGSTVSIRHTGTMGGYLHSHKHMYETGSKQQQITLYSHLDSNNDWVIELYDKPEVIPDTFEGLKDGTKIRLRHKLTDRRLHSHDHKPPVSESSDWQKEVSAYGAENFTGDANDDWIVEIDKDASAKGEAQEYVKALETKFRLRHAMTGCLLFSHEVKLPSWAYDQQEVTCASSGIPELTLWYIESNENPLLPEDARRVSYKTPSFLEKFIESHQRMWHINKNLKDHHIYQSDPSSWPFLLRGISYWAQDHKQIYLLGNAVLWYGATAFVGIFVLIIVAELFAWQLGKPILQDKDVLNFHIQAGHYLLGWLLHYAPSFLMGRQLFLHHYLPAYYFGILAFAHALEIIVAYVFRSKKPVGYGIVLSILAATTAFFCFYKPLIYGTPWTKDLCLKSQKLGSNWDYNCHAFFENYEDYKSLATKVSNNGVLPSKTAVADADGDPTAKPQHEEPKYDIDEILKDEKPKRFVDENGRELSEEEVKSALANGGAIQSVEEHFV
;
A
#
# COMPACT_ATOMS: atom_id res chain seq x y z
N MET A 1 -18.97 -46.37 -70.33
CA MET A 1 -18.30 -45.75 -71.49
C MET A 1 -17.82 -44.35 -71.08
N SER A 2 -16.53 -44.07 -71.31
CA SER A 2 -15.79 -42.78 -71.30
C SER A 2 -15.94 -41.83 -70.08
N LYS A 3 -14.99 -41.75 -69.13
CA LYS A 3 -13.74 -40.94 -69.12
C LYS A 3 -13.90 -39.49 -69.59
N THR A 4 -13.72 -38.53 -68.66
CA THR A 4 -12.76 -37.43 -68.82
C THR A 4 -12.26 -36.97 -67.44
N LYS A 5 -10.96 -37.13 -67.20
CA LYS A 5 -10.19 -36.54 -66.09
C LYS A 5 -9.79 -35.14 -66.54
N THR A 6 -10.04 -34.13 -65.73
CA THR A 6 -9.35 -32.84 -65.81
C THR A 6 -8.48 -32.71 -64.57
N ILE A 7 -7.17 -32.63 -64.81
CA ILE A 7 -6.12 -32.41 -63.83
C ILE A 7 -5.69 -30.95 -63.99
N GLU A 8 -5.92 -30.13 -62.98
CA GLU A 8 -5.22 -28.85 -62.69
C GLU A 8 -4.89 -28.95 -61.20
N LYS A 9 -3.65 -29.22 -60.74
CA LYS A 9 -2.38 -28.51 -60.89
C LYS A 9 -2.44 -27.08 -60.33
N ASP A 10 -2.39 -27.00 -59.01
CA ASP A 10 -1.72 -25.93 -58.25
C ASP A 10 -1.15 -26.53 -56.95
N SER A 11 0.03 -27.14 -57.07
CA SER A 11 0.92 -27.40 -55.95
C SER A 11 2.02 -26.35 -55.98
N GLU A 12 1.72 -25.14 -55.50
CA GLU A 12 2.79 -24.26 -55.03
C GLU A 12 3.41 -24.95 -53.80
N ALA A 13 4.67 -25.36 -53.94
CA ALA A 13 5.44 -25.87 -52.83
C ALA A 13 5.57 -24.76 -51.77
N GLU A 14 4.86 -24.89 -50.66
CA GLU A 14 5.04 -24.04 -49.48
C GLU A 14 6.52 -24.06 -49.09
N LYS A 15 7.20 -22.91 -49.23
CA LYS A 15 8.55 -22.72 -48.70
C LYS A 15 8.53 -23.11 -47.21
N PRO A 16 9.55 -23.81 -46.69
CA PRO A 16 9.59 -24.19 -45.29
C PRO A 16 9.48 -22.94 -44.40
N GLN A 17 8.31 -22.74 -43.80
CA GLN A 17 8.03 -21.57 -42.98
C GLN A 17 8.94 -21.61 -41.74
N CYS A 18 9.64 -20.51 -41.46
CA CYS A 18 10.49 -20.42 -40.28
C CYS A 18 9.64 -20.64 -39.03
N VAL A 19 9.99 -21.63 -38.20
CA VAL A 19 9.26 -21.98 -36.97
C VAL A 19 9.05 -20.76 -36.05
N LEU A 20 10.02 -19.85 -35.98
CA LEU A 20 9.94 -18.62 -35.18
C LEU A 20 8.88 -17.63 -35.70
N ASP A 21 8.49 -17.76 -36.97
CA ASP A 21 7.47 -16.97 -37.66
C ASP A 21 6.28 -17.84 -38.08
N ALA A 22 5.98 -18.93 -37.37
CA ALA A 22 4.75 -19.70 -37.58
C ALA A 22 3.52 -18.93 -37.04
N ASN A 23 2.36 -19.00 -37.72
CA ASN A 23 1.15 -18.36 -37.19
C ASN A 23 0.69 -19.08 -35.91
N SER A 24 0.37 -18.30 -34.87
CA SER A 24 -0.03 -18.79 -33.54
C SER A 24 -1.54 -18.63 -33.27
N VAL A 25 -2.30 -18.11 -34.24
CA VAL A 25 -3.76 -17.97 -34.20
C VAL A 25 -4.41 -19.15 -34.91
N GLY A 26 -5.26 -19.88 -34.19
CA GLY A 26 -6.06 -20.99 -34.73
C GLY A 26 -7.14 -20.50 -35.70
N GLU A 27 -7.70 -21.43 -36.48
CA GLU A 27 -8.84 -21.11 -37.34
C GLU A 27 -10.07 -20.71 -36.52
N ILE A 28 -10.86 -19.79 -37.04
CA ILE A 28 -12.12 -19.35 -36.43
C ILE A 28 -13.23 -20.26 -36.95
N GLU A 29 -13.86 -21.00 -36.05
CA GLU A 29 -15.03 -21.81 -36.36
C GLU A 29 -16.31 -21.03 -36.09
N VAL A 30 -17.01 -20.64 -37.16
CA VAL A 30 -18.33 -19.99 -37.10
C VAL A 30 -19.38 -20.94 -37.65
N GLU A 31 -20.45 -21.15 -36.88
CA GLU A 31 -21.53 -22.07 -37.20
C GLU A 31 -22.84 -21.32 -37.43
N LYS A 32 -23.76 -21.92 -38.20
CA LYS A 32 -25.08 -21.34 -38.46
C LYS A 32 -26.02 -21.63 -37.28
N GLY A 33 -26.46 -20.58 -36.60
CA GLY A 33 -27.56 -20.65 -35.63
C GLY A 33 -28.92 -20.39 -36.28
N PRO A 34 -30.03 -20.52 -35.51
CA PRO A 34 -31.38 -20.34 -36.02
C PRO A 34 -31.72 -18.88 -36.39
N LEU A 35 -31.05 -17.90 -35.77
CA LEU A 35 -31.28 -16.46 -36.01
C LEU A 35 -30.06 -15.75 -36.61
N ARG A 36 -28.86 -16.14 -36.19
CA ARG A 36 -27.59 -15.55 -36.62
C ARG A 36 -26.47 -16.58 -36.50
N PRO A 37 -25.34 -16.40 -37.21
CA PRO A 37 -24.16 -17.19 -36.95
C PRO A 37 -23.64 -17.00 -35.51
N TYR A 38 -23.00 -18.04 -34.97
CA TYR A 38 -22.37 -18.02 -33.66
C TYR A 38 -20.93 -18.55 -33.73
N LEU A 39 -20.09 -18.04 -32.85
CA LEU A 39 -18.70 -18.48 -32.69
C LEU A 39 -18.67 -19.74 -31.84
N VAL A 40 -17.93 -20.77 -32.27
CA VAL A 40 -17.64 -21.93 -31.44
C VAL A 40 -16.62 -21.50 -30.38
N SER A 41 -17.01 -21.62 -29.11
CA SER A 41 -16.25 -21.13 -27.95
C SER A 41 -15.21 -22.15 -27.44
N GLU A 42 -15.24 -23.37 -27.98
CA GLU A 42 -14.30 -24.43 -27.67
C GLU A 42 -13.00 -24.24 -28.47
N PRO A 43 -11.81 -24.24 -27.83
CA PRO A 43 -10.56 -24.01 -28.54
C PRO A 43 -10.21 -25.17 -29.49
N PRO A 44 -9.67 -24.88 -30.69
CA PRO A 44 -9.21 -25.92 -31.62
C PRO A 44 -8.18 -26.87 -30.99
N LYS A 45 -8.24 -28.16 -31.36
CA LYS A 45 -7.39 -29.21 -30.76
C LYS A 45 -5.88 -28.94 -30.91
N ASN A 46 -5.47 -28.29 -32.00
CA ASN A 46 -4.08 -27.94 -32.28
C ASN A 46 -3.64 -26.62 -31.60
N LEU A 47 -4.56 -25.81 -31.08
CA LEU A 47 -4.26 -24.47 -30.52
C LEU A 47 -3.22 -24.55 -29.40
N LYS A 48 -3.35 -25.56 -28.53
CA LYS A 48 -2.37 -25.85 -27.48
C LYS A 48 -0.96 -26.02 -28.06
N ASN A 49 -0.80 -26.79 -29.13
CA ASN A 49 0.52 -27.09 -29.68
C ASN A 49 1.16 -25.86 -30.34
N LEU A 50 0.35 -24.96 -30.92
CA LEU A 50 0.80 -23.71 -31.54
C LEU A 50 1.26 -22.67 -30.50
N ARG A 51 0.63 -22.66 -29.32
CA ARG A 51 0.81 -21.64 -28.28
C ARG A 51 1.66 -22.09 -27.09
N THR A 52 2.24 -23.29 -27.15
CA THR A 52 3.09 -23.84 -26.09
C THR A 52 4.45 -24.32 -26.62
N ILE A 53 5.41 -24.46 -25.72
CA ILE A 53 6.80 -24.78 -26.04
C ILE A 53 6.92 -26.22 -26.54
N THR A 54 6.80 -26.40 -27.85
CA THR A 54 6.91 -27.69 -28.53
C THR A 54 8.22 -27.81 -29.30
N SER A 55 8.74 -26.71 -29.86
CA SER A 55 9.93 -26.73 -30.73
C SER A 55 11.25 -26.48 -29.96
N GLY A 56 12.35 -27.08 -30.44
CA GLY A 56 13.69 -26.84 -29.89
C GLY A 56 14.17 -25.39 -30.05
N LYS A 57 13.76 -24.71 -31.13
CA LYS A 57 14.08 -23.30 -31.37
C LYS A 57 13.41 -22.38 -30.36
N GLU A 58 12.17 -22.68 -29.99
CA GLU A 58 11.46 -21.93 -28.94
C GLU A 58 12.09 -22.14 -27.56
N ARG A 59 12.49 -23.38 -27.23
CA ARG A 59 13.23 -23.66 -25.99
C ARG A 59 14.52 -22.84 -25.93
N LEU A 60 15.28 -22.79 -27.03
CA LEU A 60 16.48 -21.97 -27.12
C LEU A 60 16.16 -20.47 -26.93
N ALA A 61 15.10 -19.95 -27.56
CA ALA A 61 14.68 -18.56 -27.38
C ALA A 61 14.36 -18.24 -25.91
N VAL A 62 13.67 -19.14 -25.20
CA VAL A 62 13.38 -18.97 -23.76
C VAL A 62 14.66 -19.01 -22.92
N ILE A 63 15.61 -19.90 -23.24
CA ILE A 63 16.91 -19.97 -22.54
C ILE A 63 17.71 -18.67 -22.75
N VAL A 64 17.75 -18.16 -23.98
CA VAL A 64 18.42 -16.88 -24.30
C VAL A 64 17.73 -15.72 -23.59
N LEU A 65 16.40 -15.69 -23.59
CA LEU A 65 15.63 -14.66 -22.86
C LEU A 65 15.94 -14.71 -21.36
N ALA A 66 15.97 -15.90 -20.76
CA ALA A 66 16.31 -16.08 -19.35
C ALA A 66 17.73 -15.58 -19.08
N PHE A 67 18.72 -15.95 -19.90
CA PHE A 67 20.10 -15.51 -19.73
C PHE A 67 20.24 -13.99 -19.80
N ILE A 68 19.65 -13.34 -20.81
CA ILE A 68 19.67 -11.88 -20.95
C ILE A 68 18.94 -11.23 -19.77
N SER A 69 17.78 -11.76 -19.37
CA SER A 69 17.02 -11.24 -18.22
C SER A 69 17.80 -11.38 -16.92
N THR A 70 18.56 -12.45 -16.73
CA THR A 70 19.47 -12.63 -15.58
C THR A 70 20.53 -11.55 -15.56
N ALA A 71 21.18 -11.32 -16.71
CA ALA A 71 22.22 -10.31 -16.85
C ALA A 71 21.70 -8.87 -16.62
N VAL A 72 20.41 -8.61 -16.84
CA VAL A 72 19.79 -7.31 -16.56
C VAL A 72 19.27 -7.23 -15.12
N ARG A 73 18.41 -8.16 -14.70
CA ARG A 73 17.69 -8.07 -13.42
C ARG A 73 18.58 -8.34 -12.20
N LEU A 74 19.60 -9.18 -12.33
CA LEU A 74 20.45 -9.59 -11.20
C LEU A 74 21.82 -8.89 -11.18
N TRP A 75 22.02 -7.88 -12.02
CA TRP A 75 23.32 -7.22 -12.11
C TRP A 75 23.61 -6.34 -10.88
N GLY A 76 24.76 -6.58 -10.26
CA GLY A 76 25.33 -5.74 -9.22
C GLY A 76 24.50 -5.63 -7.94
N LEU A 77 23.68 -6.65 -7.59
CA LEU A 77 22.65 -6.56 -6.53
C LEU A 77 23.14 -6.01 -5.17
N SER A 78 24.41 -6.21 -4.84
CA SER A 78 25.07 -5.68 -3.64
C SER A 78 25.19 -4.16 -3.61
N ASN A 79 25.18 -3.48 -4.76
CA ASN A 79 25.22 -2.02 -4.85
C ASN A 79 23.80 -1.43 -5.04
N PRO A 80 23.43 -0.36 -4.32
CA PRO A 80 24.13 0.22 -3.15
C PRO A 80 24.06 -0.72 -1.94
N ASP A 81 25.05 -0.67 -1.07
CA ASP A 81 25.12 -1.45 0.17
C ASP A 81 24.43 -0.75 1.36
N SER A 82 23.49 0.14 1.06
CA SER A 82 22.64 0.83 2.02
C SER A 82 21.16 0.74 1.66
N VAL A 83 20.33 1.04 2.66
CA VAL A 83 18.87 1.00 2.59
C VAL A 83 18.34 2.04 1.59
N VAL A 84 17.35 1.64 0.80
CA VAL A 84 16.70 2.46 -0.24
C VAL A 84 15.25 2.80 0.17
N PHE A 85 14.62 3.74 -0.53
CA PHE A 85 13.19 4.05 -0.40
C PHE A 85 12.32 2.79 -0.31
N ASP A 86 11.35 2.81 0.62
CA ASP A 86 10.46 1.71 1.01
C ASP A 86 11.14 0.42 1.53
N GLU A 87 12.45 0.21 1.31
CA GLU A 87 13.23 -0.88 1.93
C GLU A 87 13.38 -0.65 3.44
N VAL A 88 13.34 0.62 3.89
CA VAL A 88 13.17 1.01 5.31
C VAL A 88 11.97 0.30 5.94
N HIS A 89 10.80 0.37 5.31
CA HIS A 89 9.56 -0.17 5.86
C HIS A 89 9.53 -1.70 5.75
N PHE A 90 9.74 -2.26 4.55
CA PHE A 90 9.57 -3.70 4.35
C PHE A 90 10.70 -4.54 4.96
N GLY A 91 11.91 -3.97 5.05
CA GLY A 91 13.01 -4.54 5.82
C GLY A 91 12.70 -4.56 7.32
N LYS A 92 12.25 -3.42 7.88
CA LYS A 92 11.80 -3.32 9.29
C LYS A 92 10.70 -4.33 9.60
N PHE A 93 9.70 -4.47 8.74
CA PHE A 93 8.64 -5.47 8.93
C PHE A 93 9.15 -6.91 8.84
N ALA A 94 10.08 -7.21 7.94
CA ALA A 94 10.71 -8.53 7.87
C ALA A 94 11.49 -8.85 9.16
N ALA A 95 12.22 -7.88 9.71
CA ALA A 95 12.88 -7.99 11.01
C ALA A 95 11.87 -8.23 12.15
N LYS A 96 10.75 -7.48 12.18
CA LYS A 96 9.67 -7.67 13.17
C LYS A 96 9.05 -9.07 13.09
N TYR A 97 8.86 -9.64 11.90
CA TYR A 97 8.43 -11.05 11.76
C TYR A 97 9.41 -12.04 12.34
N ILE A 98 10.71 -11.86 12.12
CA ILE A 98 11.75 -12.76 12.65
C ILE A 98 11.82 -12.67 14.18
N LYS A 99 11.72 -11.45 14.72
CA LYS A 99 11.66 -11.19 16.17
C LYS A 99 10.30 -11.59 16.79
N GLY A 100 9.28 -11.86 15.98
CA GLY A 100 7.91 -12.15 16.44
C GLY A 100 7.17 -10.94 17.03
N ILE A 101 7.64 -9.72 16.77
CA ILE A 101 7.10 -8.47 17.32
C ILE A 101 5.92 -8.01 16.47
N PHE A 102 4.76 -7.84 17.10
CA PHE A 102 3.55 -7.41 16.41
C PHE A 102 3.71 -6.00 15.81
N PHE A 103 3.07 -5.76 14.67
CA PHE A 103 3.02 -4.45 14.03
C PHE A 103 1.76 -4.31 13.19
N THR A 104 1.43 -3.07 12.84
CA THR A 104 0.31 -2.74 11.96
C THR A 104 0.84 -2.20 10.64
N ASP A 105 0.22 -2.58 9.53
CA ASP A 105 0.56 -2.08 8.18
C ASP A 105 -0.69 -2.08 7.30
N VAL A 106 -0.72 -1.22 6.28
CA VAL A 106 -1.81 -1.10 5.30
C VAL A 106 -1.85 -2.28 4.32
N HIS A 107 -0.76 -3.02 4.16
CA HIS A 107 -0.68 -4.11 3.20
C HIS A 107 -0.90 -5.49 3.84
N PRO A 108 -1.58 -6.41 3.14
CA PRO A 108 -1.64 -7.83 3.49
C PRO A 108 -0.26 -8.47 3.73
N PRO A 109 -0.17 -9.56 4.51
CA PRO A 109 1.09 -9.97 5.13
C PRO A 109 2.05 -10.76 4.23
N LEU A 110 1.59 -11.39 3.15
CA LEU A 110 2.34 -12.43 2.43
C LEU A 110 3.72 -11.97 1.96
N ALA A 111 3.79 -10.87 1.22
CA ALA A 111 5.06 -10.43 0.64
C ALA A 111 6.10 -10.06 1.71
N LYS A 112 5.67 -9.47 2.83
CA LYS A 112 6.53 -9.19 3.99
C LYS A 112 6.99 -10.48 4.68
N MET A 113 6.09 -11.44 4.86
CA MET A 113 6.43 -12.76 5.41
C MET A 113 7.39 -13.54 4.50
N LEU A 114 7.29 -13.38 3.17
CA LEU A 114 8.23 -13.99 2.23
C LEU A 114 9.64 -13.40 2.39
N PHE A 115 9.77 -12.07 2.52
CA PHE A 115 11.06 -11.45 2.83
C PHE A 115 11.62 -11.88 4.19
N ALA A 116 10.77 -11.97 5.22
CA ALA A 116 11.17 -12.52 6.51
C ALA A 116 11.66 -13.98 6.40
N GLY A 117 10.94 -14.81 5.66
CA GLY A 117 11.32 -16.21 5.42
C GLY A 117 12.64 -16.34 4.67
N VAL A 118 12.85 -15.55 3.61
CA VAL A 118 14.12 -15.51 2.87
C VAL A 118 15.25 -14.99 3.75
N GLY A 119 15.01 -13.93 4.53
CA GLY A 119 15.97 -13.39 5.48
C GLY A 119 16.40 -14.44 6.51
N SER A 120 15.43 -15.09 7.15
CA SER A 120 15.66 -16.13 8.14
C SER A 120 16.43 -17.32 7.56
N LEU A 121 16.07 -17.78 6.35
CA LEU A 121 16.80 -18.85 5.64
C LEU A 121 18.24 -18.46 5.29
N ALA A 122 18.51 -17.16 5.11
CA ALA A 122 19.84 -16.61 4.86
C ALA A 122 20.59 -16.21 6.15
N GLY A 123 20.04 -16.51 7.33
CA GLY A 123 20.69 -16.27 8.63
C GLY A 123 20.36 -14.93 9.30
N PHE A 124 19.38 -14.17 8.81
CA PHE A 124 18.97 -12.93 9.46
C PHE A 124 18.26 -13.21 10.79
N THR A 125 18.69 -12.54 11.86
CA THR A 125 18.11 -12.66 13.21
C THR A 125 17.19 -11.48 13.56
N GLY A 126 17.03 -10.51 12.66
CA GLY A 126 16.22 -9.31 12.89
C GLY A 126 16.96 -8.21 13.65
N ASP A 127 18.28 -8.31 13.80
CA ASP A 127 19.16 -7.41 14.55
C ASP A 127 19.32 -6.01 13.95
N PHE A 128 18.97 -5.83 12.67
CA PHE A 128 18.99 -4.54 11.98
C PHE A 128 17.58 -3.98 11.77
N GLU A 129 17.35 -2.71 12.09
CA GLU A 129 16.01 -2.10 12.15
C GLU A 129 15.59 -1.34 10.90
N PHE A 130 16.52 -1.08 9.96
CA PHE A 130 16.25 -0.37 8.70
C PHE A 130 15.67 1.05 8.90
N ASP A 131 16.23 1.84 9.82
CA ASP A 131 15.63 3.11 10.23
C ASP A 131 15.64 4.19 9.15
N ASP A 132 16.76 4.36 8.45
CA ASP A 132 16.96 5.48 7.53
C ASP A 132 17.39 5.05 6.13
N ILE A 133 16.97 5.80 5.12
CA ILE A 133 17.49 5.68 3.75
C ILE A 133 18.97 6.10 3.75
N GLY A 134 19.82 5.28 3.14
CA GLY A 134 21.27 5.50 3.12
C GLY A 134 22.03 4.85 4.28
N LEU A 135 21.31 4.23 5.24
CA LEU A 135 21.96 3.45 6.30
C LEU A 135 22.63 2.20 5.71
N ALA A 136 23.93 2.04 5.93
CA ALA A 136 24.70 0.91 5.43
C ALA A 136 24.29 -0.40 6.14
N PHE A 137 24.19 -1.49 5.37
CA PHE A 137 23.89 -2.79 5.93
C PHE A 137 25.09 -3.36 6.68
N PRO A 138 24.91 -3.84 7.94
CA PRO A 138 25.97 -4.60 8.61
C PRO A 138 26.15 -5.96 7.95
N GLU A 139 27.32 -6.58 8.15
CA GLU A 139 27.64 -7.92 7.60
C GLU A 139 26.64 -9.01 8.05
N THR A 140 25.96 -8.81 9.19
CA THR A 140 24.97 -9.73 9.73
C THR A 140 23.64 -9.71 8.97
N THR A 141 23.35 -8.67 8.19
CA THR A 141 22.08 -8.52 7.47
C THR A 141 22.19 -9.05 6.05
N PRO A 142 21.51 -10.16 5.69
CA PRO A 142 21.61 -10.77 4.36
C PRO A 142 20.74 -10.05 3.32
N TYR A 143 20.89 -8.72 3.20
CA TYR A 143 20.13 -7.89 2.26
C TYR A 143 20.30 -8.36 0.81
N TYR A 144 21.49 -8.85 0.44
CA TYR A 144 21.74 -9.42 -0.89
C TYR A 144 20.80 -10.59 -1.20
N ALA A 145 20.58 -11.51 -0.25
CA ALA A 145 19.69 -12.65 -0.45
C ALA A 145 18.23 -12.20 -0.61
N MET A 146 17.80 -11.21 0.17
CA MET A 146 16.46 -10.64 0.06
C MET A 146 16.25 -9.90 -1.27
N ARG A 147 17.23 -9.09 -1.71
CA ARG A 147 17.22 -8.43 -3.02
C ARG A 147 17.28 -9.43 -4.17
N LEU A 148 18.07 -10.50 -4.04
CA LEU A 148 18.12 -11.60 -5.00
C LEU A 148 16.76 -12.28 -5.15
N PHE A 149 16.04 -12.51 -4.06
CA PHE A 149 14.67 -13.03 -4.11
C PHE A 149 13.74 -12.11 -4.90
N SER A 150 13.71 -10.81 -4.55
CA SER A 150 12.89 -9.80 -5.25
C SER A 150 13.21 -9.75 -6.75
N ALA A 151 14.51 -9.68 -7.09
CA ALA A 151 14.97 -9.56 -8.46
C ALA A 151 14.75 -10.84 -9.28
N THR A 152 14.80 -12.00 -8.62
CA THR A 152 14.46 -13.29 -9.23
C THR A 152 12.97 -13.37 -9.57
N LEU A 153 12.08 -12.82 -8.72
CA LEU A 153 10.66 -12.70 -9.06
C LEU A 153 10.44 -11.71 -10.21
N GLY A 154 11.20 -10.61 -10.24
CA GLY A 154 11.25 -9.69 -11.38
C GLY A 154 11.65 -10.39 -12.69
N LEU A 155 12.69 -11.23 -12.65
CA LEU A 155 13.12 -12.06 -13.78
C LEU A 155 12.05 -13.09 -14.19
N ALA A 156 11.45 -13.78 -13.22
CA ALA A 156 10.41 -14.75 -13.49
C ALA A 156 9.17 -14.09 -14.13
N THR A 157 8.87 -12.84 -13.76
CA THR A 157 7.82 -12.03 -14.39
C THR A 157 8.09 -11.79 -15.87
N VAL A 158 9.35 -11.61 -16.29
CA VAL A 158 9.71 -11.48 -17.71
C VAL A 158 9.38 -12.76 -18.48
N LEU A 159 9.72 -13.92 -17.91
CA LEU A 159 9.41 -15.21 -18.50
C LEU A 159 7.90 -15.46 -18.55
N LEU A 160 7.18 -15.09 -17.48
CA LEU A 160 5.72 -15.16 -17.45
C LEU A 160 5.08 -14.25 -18.50
N MET A 161 5.62 -13.05 -18.75
CA MET A 161 5.15 -12.20 -19.84
C MET A 161 5.28 -12.91 -21.19
N TYR A 162 6.45 -13.49 -21.49
CA TYR A 162 6.66 -14.26 -22.71
C TYR A 162 5.62 -15.39 -22.84
N PHE A 163 5.44 -16.21 -21.80
CA PHE A 163 4.48 -17.31 -21.83
C PHE A 163 3.03 -16.86 -21.90
N THR A 164 2.70 -15.71 -21.30
CA THR A 164 1.38 -15.08 -21.36
C THR A 164 1.07 -14.63 -22.78
N LEU A 165 2.00 -13.90 -23.42
CA LEU A 165 1.87 -13.44 -24.80
C LEU A 165 1.68 -14.63 -25.76
N ARG A 166 2.51 -15.67 -25.63
CA ARG A 166 2.39 -16.90 -26.42
C ARG A 166 1.05 -17.60 -26.23
N SER A 167 0.56 -17.69 -24.99
CA SER A 167 -0.75 -18.28 -24.68
C SER A 167 -1.91 -17.45 -25.24
N SER A 168 -1.74 -16.12 -25.35
CA SER A 168 -2.71 -15.22 -26.00
C SER A 168 -2.62 -15.16 -27.53
N GLY A 169 -1.76 -15.95 -28.17
CA GLY A 169 -1.69 -16.01 -29.65
C GLY A 169 -0.78 -14.97 -30.28
N VAL A 170 0.33 -14.64 -29.62
CA VAL A 170 1.44 -13.89 -30.22
C VAL A 170 2.48 -14.88 -30.77
N ARG A 171 3.12 -14.54 -31.91
CA ARG A 171 4.17 -15.36 -32.51
C ARG A 171 5.42 -15.45 -31.62
N ILE A 172 6.25 -16.46 -31.87
CA ILE A 172 7.47 -16.71 -31.07
C ILE A 172 8.41 -15.50 -31.10
N SER A 173 8.71 -14.98 -32.29
CA SER A 173 9.61 -13.85 -32.51
C SER A 173 9.14 -12.58 -31.80
N ILE A 174 7.86 -12.22 -31.97
CA ILE A 174 7.28 -11.01 -31.38
C ILE A 174 7.17 -11.12 -29.86
N ALA A 175 6.74 -12.27 -29.33
CA ALA A 175 6.70 -12.49 -27.89
C ALA A 175 8.11 -12.42 -27.28
N PHE A 176 9.14 -12.94 -27.96
CA PHE A 176 10.53 -12.84 -27.53
C PHE A 176 11.02 -11.39 -27.51
N ILE A 177 10.75 -10.62 -28.57
CA ILE A 177 11.14 -9.20 -28.65
C ILE A 177 10.41 -8.38 -27.58
N ALA A 178 9.10 -8.55 -27.42
CA ALA A 178 8.32 -7.84 -26.40
C ALA A 178 8.80 -8.18 -24.97
N ALA A 179 9.11 -9.45 -24.70
CA ALA A 179 9.66 -9.84 -23.41
C ALA A 179 11.08 -9.30 -23.18
N LEU A 180 11.92 -9.17 -24.23
CA LEU A 180 13.20 -8.47 -24.13
C LEU A 180 13.02 -6.99 -23.80
N MET A 181 12.06 -6.31 -24.44
CA MET A 181 11.73 -4.92 -24.14
C MET A 181 11.31 -4.75 -22.68
N PHE A 182 10.51 -5.68 -22.15
CA PHE A 182 10.15 -5.70 -20.73
C PHE A 182 11.30 -6.09 -19.80
N ALA A 183 12.25 -6.92 -20.25
CA ALA A 183 13.44 -7.25 -19.46
C ALA A 183 14.26 -5.99 -19.15
N VAL A 184 14.37 -5.07 -20.13
CA VAL A 184 15.09 -3.79 -20.05
C VAL A 184 14.17 -2.59 -19.71
N GLU A 185 12.94 -2.84 -19.28
CA GLU A 185 12.04 -1.77 -18.84
C GLU A 185 12.48 -1.26 -17.46
N ASN A 186 13.01 -0.03 -17.45
CA ASN A 186 13.68 0.59 -16.31
C ASN A 186 12.88 0.50 -15.00
N SER A 187 11.60 0.87 -15.04
CA SER A 187 10.75 0.90 -13.85
C SER A 187 10.61 -0.48 -13.19
N PHE A 188 10.50 -1.55 -13.99
CA PHE A 188 10.41 -2.90 -13.47
C PHE A 188 11.77 -3.44 -13.01
N VAL A 189 12.89 -2.99 -13.61
CA VAL A 189 14.22 -3.30 -13.07
C VAL A 189 14.37 -2.67 -11.68
N THR A 190 14.12 -1.35 -11.56
CA THR A 190 14.24 -0.62 -10.29
C THR A 190 13.33 -1.22 -9.20
N ILE A 191 12.04 -1.42 -9.48
CA ILE A 191 11.08 -1.89 -8.46
C ILE A 191 11.32 -3.35 -8.04
N SER A 192 11.91 -4.18 -8.91
CA SER A 192 12.21 -5.58 -8.58
C SER A 192 13.59 -5.79 -7.97
N ARG A 193 14.41 -4.77 -7.94
CA ARG A 193 15.79 -4.88 -7.48
C ARG A 193 15.93 -4.86 -5.96
N TYR A 194 15.06 -4.13 -5.27
CA TYR A 194 15.13 -3.86 -3.84
C TYR A 194 14.11 -4.70 -3.07
N ILE A 195 14.17 -4.67 -1.73
CA ILE A 195 13.24 -5.37 -0.83
C ILE A 195 11.89 -4.63 -0.83
N LEU A 196 11.12 -4.79 -1.91
CA LEU A 196 9.87 -4.09 -2.15
C LEU A 196 8.72 -5.08 -2.40
N LEU A 197 7.52 -4.74 -1.93
CA LEU A 197 6.35 -5.62 -2.09
C LEU A 197 5.84 -5.73 -3.53
N ASP A 198 6.14 -4.74 -4.37
CA ASP A 198 5.61 -4.68 -5.72
C ASP A 198 6.19 -5.79 -6.61
N ALA A 199 7.41 -6.28 -6.35
CA ALA A 199 7.99 -7.35 -7.15
C ALA A 199 7.31 -8.72 -6.93
N PRO A 200 7.11 -9.19 -5.68
CA PRO A 200 6.22 -10.32 -5.42
C PRO A 200 4.79 -10.11 -5.95
N LEU A 201 4.21 -8.92 -5.74
CA LEU A 201 2.86 -8.60 -6.22
C LEU A 201 2.74 -8.77 -7.74
N ILE A 202 3.59 -8.09 -8.50
CA ILE A 202 3.56 -8.11 -9.98
C ILE A 202 3.84 -9.53 -10.48
N PHE A 203 4.74 -10.29 -9.83
CA PHE A 203 4.96 -11.69 -10.16
C PHE A 203 3.68 -12.52 -10.00
N PHE A 204 2.94 -12.38 -8.90
CA PHE A 204 1.68 -13.10 -8.70
C PHE A 204 0.57 -12.64 -9.65
N ILE A 205 0.52 -11.35 -9.99
CA ILE A 205 -0.38 -10.82 -11.03
C ILE A 205 -0.05 -11.42 -12.40
N ALA A 206 1.23 -11.44 -12.78
CA ALA A 206 1.70 -12.04 -14.02
C ALA A 206 1.44 -13.56 -14.05
N ALA A 207 1.58 -14.26 -12.92
CA ALA A 207 1.28 -15.68 -12.79
C ALA A 207 -0.24 -15.96 -12.93
N ALA A 208 -1.09 -15.08 -12.40
CA ALA A 208 -2.54 -15.15 -12.57
C ALA A 208 -2.92 -14.91 -14.04
N ALA A 209 -2.37 -13.88 -14.67
CA ALA A 209 -2.58 -13.59 -16.09
C ALA A 209 -2.12 -14.76 -16.97
N TYR A 210 -0.92 -15.28 -16.74
CA TYR A 210 -0.39 -16.45 -17.44
C TYR A 210 -1.31 -17.67 -17.29
N SER A 211 -1.64 -18.03 -16.05
CA SER A 211 -2.46 -19.21 -15.76
C SER A 211 -3.86 -19.10 -16.37
N TYR A 212 -4.45 -17.91 -16.37
CA TYR A 212 -5.75 -17.69 -17.01
C TYR A 212 -5.66 -17.77 -18.55
N LYS A 213 -4.60 -17.22 -19.15
CA LYS A 213 -4.37 -17.37 -20.60
C LYS A 213 -4.05 -18.81 -20.99
N ARG A 214 -3.47 -19.61 -20.09
CA ARG A 214 -3.36 -21.06 -20.26
C ARG A 214 -4.71 -21.75 -20.19
N TYR A 215 -5.59 -21.31 -19.31
CA TYR A 215 -6.97 -21.80 -19.26
C TYR A 215 -7.71 -21.53 -20.59
N GLU A 216 -7.54 -20.36 -21.21
CA GLU A 216 -8.20 -20.01 -22.48
C GLU A 216 -7.83 -20.93 -23.66
N ILE A 217 -6.63 -21.53 -23.67
CA ILE A 217 -6.17 -22.40 -24.78
C ILE A 217 -6.50 -23.89 -24.57
N TYR A 218 -7.06 -24.27 -23.42
CA TYR A 218 -7.37 -25.66 -23.12
C TYR A 218 -8.85 -25.97 -23.33
N PRO A 219 -9.17 -27.19 -23.82
CA PRO A 219 -10.55 -27.65 -23.90
C PRO A 219 -11.25 -27.55 -22.55
N THR A 220 -12.51 -27.12 -22.57
CA THR A 220 -13.35 -26.95 -21.39
C THR A 220 -13.47 -28.29 -20.65
N GLU A 221 -13.47 -28.24 -19.31
CA GLU A 221 -13.53 -29.42 -18.43
C GLU A 221 -12.36 -30.43 -18.55
N SER A 222 -11.31 -30.13 -19.32
CA SER A 222 -10.11 -30.98 -19.34
C SER A 222 -9.28 -30.83 -18.06
N PHE A 223 -8.51 -31.87 -17.70
CA PHE A 223 -7.61 -31.81 -16.53
C PHE A 223 -6.66 -30.60 -16.57
N ASN A 224 -6.11 -30.27 -17.74
CA ASN A 224 -5.24 -29.12 -17.90
C ASN A 224 -5.98 -27.78 -17.71
N SER A 225 -7.25 -27.72 -18.11
CA SER A 225 -8.12 -26.55 -17.90
C SER A 225 -8.36 -26.30 -16.41
N TYR A 226 -8.72 -27.34 -15.64
CA TYR A 226 -8.88 -27.23 -14.18
C TYR A 226 -7.56 -26.93 -13.46
N LYS A 227 -6.46 -27.53 -13.89
CA LYS A 227 -5.12 -27.21 -13.37
C LYS A 227 -4.78 -25.73 -13.58
N ALA A 228 -5.08 -25.18 -14.76
CA ALA A 228 -4.87 -23.77 -15.06
C ALA A 228 -5.79 -22.85 -14.25
N LEU A 229 -7.06 -23.23 -14.05
CA LEU A 229 -7.98 -22.48 -13.19
C LEU A 229 -7.55 -22.49 -11.72
N LEU A 230 -7.14 -23.65 -11.18
CA LEU A 230 -6.62 -23.74 -9.82
C LEU A 230 -5.35 -22.90 -9.66
N ALA A 231 -4.42 -22.99 -10.62
CA ALA A 231 -3.22 -22.15 -10.63
C ALA A 231 -3.59 -20.65 -10.67
N THR A 232 -4.61 -20.27 -11.43
CA THR A 232 -5.14 -18.90 -11.46
C THR A 232 -5.67 -18.51 -10.08
N GLY A 233 -6.52 -19.33 -9.45
CA GLY A 233 -7.04 -19.07 -8.10
C GLY A 233 -5.95 -18.97 -7.03
N VAL A 234 -4.93 -19.82 -7.11
CA VAL A 234 -3.76 -19.74 -6.22
C VAL A 234 -3.00 -18.43 -6.44
N SER A 235 -2.66 -18.09 -7.68
CA SER A 235 -1.95 -16.84 -7.99
C SER A 235 -2.76 -15.59 -7.61
N LEU A 236 -4.08 -15.60 -7.78
CA LEU A 236 -4.97 -14.52 -7.32
C LEU A 236 -4.94 -14.40 -5.79
N GLY A 237 -5.00 -15.51 -5.06
CA GLY A 237 -4.85 -15.56 -3.61
C GLY A 237 -3.52 -14.99 -3.14
N LEU A 238 -2.41 -15.36 -3.79
CA LEU A 238 -1.08 -14.84 -3.49
C LEU A 238 -0.96 -13.33 -3.80
N ALA A 239 -1.54 -12.86 -4.90
CA ALA A 239 -1.54 -11.44 -5.26
C ALA A 239 -2.29 -10.59 -4.22
N VAL A 240 -3.55 -10.94 -3.89
CA VAL A 240 -4.35 -10.19 -2.91
C VAL A 240 -3.76 -10.26 -1.50
N SER A 241 -3.10 -11.37 -1.15
CA SER A 241 -2.42 -11.52 0.14
C SER A 241 -1.09 -10.76 0.22
N SER A 242 -0.60 -10.22 -0.91
CA SER A 242 0.61 -9.38 -0.96
C SER A 242 0.27 -7.89 -0.91
N LYS A 243 -0.72 -7.44 -1.70
CA LYS A 243 -1.22 -6.05 -1.73
C LYS A 243 -2.67 -6.04 -2.22
N TRP A 244 -3.51 -5.15 -1.71
CA TRP A 244 -4.92 -5.07 -2.12
C TRP A 244 -5.16 -4.72 -3.59
N VAL A 245 -4.15 -4.21 -4.31
CA VAL A 245 -4.19 -4.09 -5.77
C VAL A 245 -4.47 -5.45 -6.45
N GLY A 246 -4.14 -6.58 -5.82
CA GLY A 246 -4.53 -7.91 -6.29
C GLY A 246 -6.05 -8.12 -6.39
N LEU A 247 -6.88 -7.35 -5.67
CA LEU A 247 -8.33 -7.35 -5.83
C LEU A 247 -8.74 -6.88 -7.23
N PHE A 248 -7.99 -5.96 -7.83
CA PHE A 248 -8.24 -5.51 -9.21
C PHE A 248 -7.92 -6.61 -10.22
N THR A 249 -6.96 -7.48 -9.92
CA THR A 249 -6.68 -8.68 -10.73
C THR A 249 -7.81 -9.71 -10.61
N ILE A 250 -8.37 -9.89 -9.40
CA ILE A 250 -9.59 -10.71 -9.21
C ILE A 250 -10.75 -10.13 -10.02
N GLY A 251 -10.96 -8.81 -9.96
CA GLY A 251 -11.97 -8.11 -10.76
C GLY A 251 -11.78 -8.29 -12.26
N TRP A 252 -10.55 -8.17 -12.75
CA TRP A 252 -10.20 -8.40 -14.15
C TRP A 252 -10.48 -9.83 -14.61
N ILE A 253 -10.00 -10.84 -13.87
CA ILE A 253 -10.29 -12.25 -14.18
C ILE A 253 -11.78 -12.56 -14.07
N GLY A 254 -12.49 -11.93 -13.12
CA GLY A 254 -13.94 -12.01 -12.99
C GLY A 254 -14.65 -11.47 -14.23
N ALA A 255 -14.28 -10.28 -14.69
CA ALA A 255 -14.83 -9.67 -15.90
C ALA A 255 -14.55 -10.51 -17.15
N LEU A 256 -13.32 -11.03 -17.31
CA LEU A 256 -12.99 -11.97 -18.39
C LEU A 256 -13.79 -13.28 -18.29
N SER A 257 -14.06 -13.75 -17.07
CA SER A 257 -14.84 -14.97 -16.84
C SER A 257 -16.31 -14.79 -17.21
N VAL A 258 -16.87 -13.59 -16.98
CA VAL A 258 -18.21 -13.19 -17.42
C VAL A 258 -18.25 -13.05 -18.95
N LEU A 259 -17.26 -12.40 -19.55
CA LEU A 259 -17.15 -12.28 -21.01
C LEU A 259 -17.04 -13.65 -21.68
N LYS A 260 -16.23 -14.56 -21.13
CA LYS A 260 -16.16 -15.93 -21.65
C LYS A 260 -17.48 -16.69 -21.50
N LEU A 261 -18.18 -16.53 -20.37
CA LEU A 261 -19.50 -17.10 -20.16
C LEU A 261 -20.51 -16.58 -21.20
N TRP A 262 -20.45 -15.29 -21.55
CA TRP A 262 -21.27 -14.72 -22.62
C TRP A 262 -21.08 -15.44 -23.96
N PHE A 263 -19.83 -15.73 -24.35
CA PHE A 263 -19.54 -16.52 -25.55
C PHE A 263 -19.92 -17.99 -25.41
N ASP A 264 -19.73 -18.60 -24.24
CA ASP A 264 -20.15 -20.00 -23.98
C ASP A 264 -21.69 -20.16 -24.03
N ILE A 265 -22.46 -19.13 -23.63
CA ILE A 265 -23.93 -19.09 -23.79
C ILE A 265 -24.32 -18.94 -25.27
N GLY A 266 -23.53 -18.17 -26.03
CA GLY A 266 -23.75 -18.01 -27.48
C GLY A 266 -23.44 -19.26 -28.30
N ASP A 267 -22.70 -20.22 -27.75
CA ASP A 267 -22.29 -21.45 -28.42
C ASP A 267 -23.35 -22.56 -28.30
N LEU A 268 -24.11 -22.76 -29.37
CA LEU A 268 -25.20 -23.74 -29.41
C LEU A 268 -24.72 -25.20 -29.41
N LYS A 269 -23.42 -25.47 -29.57
CA LYS A 269 -22.86 -26.83 -29.41
C LYS A 269 -22.66 -27.20 -27.94
N LYS A 270 -22.66 -26.23 -27.01
CA LYS A 270 -22.46 -26.46 -25.59
C LYS A 270 -23.81 -26.62 -24.85
N PRO A 271 -24.07 -27.76 -24.20
CA PRO A 271 -25.28 -27.93 -23.40
C PRO A 271 -25.30 -26.98 -22.20
N VAL A 272 -26.46 -26.36 -21.94
CA VAL A 272 -26.68 -25.41 -20.83
C VAL A 272 -26.22 -25.97 -19.48
N GLN A 273 -26.53 -27.23 -19.20
CA GLN A 273 -26.13 -27.90 -17.95
C GLN A 273 -24.60 -27.96 -17.78
N LYS A 274 -23.86 -28.21 -18.87
CA LYS A 274 -22.38 -28.23 -18.83
C LYS A 274 -21.83 -26.83 -18.64
N THR A 275 -22.38 -25.84 -19.34
CA THR A 275 -21.98 -24.44 -19.17
C THR A 275 -22.19 -23.98 -17.73
N LEU A 276 -23.36 -24.24 -17.13
CA LEU A 276 -23.65 -23.88 -15.74
C LEU A 276 -22.71 -24.60 -14.75
N ARG A 277 -22.54 -25.92 -14.87
CA ARG A 277 -21.64 -26.71 -14.02
C ARG A 277 -20.22 -26.16 -14.06
N HIS A 278 -19.67 -25.96 -15.26
CA HIS A 278 -18.33 -25.43 -15.44
C HIS A 278 -18.18 -24.02 -14.87
N SER A 279 -19.23 -23.20 -14.98
CA SER A 279 -19.23 -21.83 -14.45
C SER A 279 -19.22 -21.79 -12.93
N VAL A 280 -19.96 -22.68 -12.27
CA VAL A 280 -19.95 -22.85 -10.81
C VAL A 280 -18.57 -23.32 -10.34
N ILE A 281 -17.98 -24.34 -10.98
CA ILE A 281 -16.63 -24.83 -10.64
C ILE A 281 -15.59 -23.71 -10.80
N LYS A 282 -15.67 -22.98 -11.91
CA LYS A 282 -14.81 -21.82 -12.18
C LYS A 282 -14.96 -20.75 -11.09
N ALA A 283 -16.18 -20.40 -10.69
CA ALA A 283 -16.43 -19.43 -9.62
C ALA A 283 -15.85 -19.90 -8.28
N ILE A 284 -16.01 -21.17 -7.92
CA ILE A 284 -15.42 -21.75 -6.69
C ILE A 284 -13.90 -21.63 -6.73
N LEU A 285 -13.25 -22.09 -7.81
CA LEU A 285 -11.79 -22.05 -7.93
C LEU A 285 -11.22 -20.61 -7.97
N LEU A 286 -11.96 -19.65 -8.53
CA LEU A 286 -11.49 -18.27 -8.68
C LEU A 286 -11.89 -17.34 -7.53
N LEU A 287 -12.75 -17.76 -6.60
CA LEU A 287 -13.17 -16.95 -5.44
C LEU A 287 -12.86 -17.62 -4.10
N VAL A 288 -13.21 -18.90 -3.95
CA VAL A 288 -12.99 -19.63 -2.68
C VAL A 288 -11.51 -19.92 -2.47
N THR A 289 -10.77 -20.34 -3.51
CA THR A 289 -9.32 -20.61 -3.38
C THR A 289 -8.54 -19.35 -2.95
N PRO A 290 -8.70 -18.17 -3.60
CA PRO A 290 -8.09 -16.94 -3.09
C PRO A 290 -8.47 -16.59 -1.66
N ALA A 291 -9.76 -16.69 -1.31
CA ALA A 291 -10.25 -16.34 0.03
C ALA A 291 -9.64 -17.24 1.13
N VAL A 292 -9.56 -18.55 0.88
CA VAL A 292 -8.95 -19.51 1.80
C VAL A 292 -7.46 -19.23 1.97
N LEU A 293 -6.71 -18.98 0.89
CA LEU A 293 -5.30 -18.63 0.97
C LEU A 293 -5.08 -17.32 1.75
N TYR A 294 -5.90 -16.31 1.47
CA TYR A 294 -5.85 -15.04 2.18
C TYR A 294 -6.03 -15.22 3.69
N MET A 295 -7.05 -15.98 4.12
CA MET A 295 -7.26 -16.30 5.53
C MET A 295 -6.11 -17.12 6.13
N ILE A 296 -5.54 -18.08 5.39
CA ILE A 296 -4.37 -18.85 5.84
C ILE A 296 -3.17 -17.94 6.10
N PHE A 297 -2.89 -16.97 5.22
CA PHE A 297 -1.75 -16.06 5.42
C PHE A 297 -1.95 -15.13 6.60
N PHE A 298 -3.17 -14.65 6.86
CA PHE A 298 -3.47 -13.92 8.10
C PHE A 298 -3.37 -14.80 9.34
N GLN A 299 -3.75 -16.07 9.25
CA GLN A 299 -3.58 -17.02 10.34
C GLN A 299 -2.10 -17.27 10.65
N ILE A 300 -1.24 -17.36 9.62
CA ILE A 300 0.22 -17.44 9.79
C ILE A 300 0.73 -16.14 10.41
N HIS A 301 0.32 -14.98 9.89
CA HIS A 301 0.70 -13.67 10.40
C HIS A 301 0.43 -13.52 11.91
N PHE A 302 -0.79 -13.80 12.37
CA PHE A 302 -1.13 -13.72 13.80
C PHE A 302 -0.45 -14.78 14.67
N LYS A 303 -0.04 -15.92 14.10
CA LYS A 303 0.72 -16.94 14.81
C LYS A 303 2.22 -16.66 14.85
N SER A 304 2.76 -15.91 13.89
CA SER A 304 4.16 -15.51 13.86
C SER A 304 4.44 -14.27 14.73
N LEU A 305 3.47 -13.36 14.84
CA LEU A 305 3.61 -12.11 15.58
C LEU A 305 2.90 -12.22 16.94
N ILE A 306 3.64 -12.67 17.93
CA ILE A 306 3.11 -12.98 19.27
C ILE A 306 3.53 -12.00 20.35
N PHE A 307 4.58 -11.19 20.14
CA PHE A 307 5.05 -10.23 21.14
C PHE A 307 4.38 -8.87 20.97
N ASN A 308 3.98 -8.27 22.10
CA ASN A 308 3.38 -6.94 22.13
C ASN A 308 4.41 -5.86 21.74
N SER A 309 3.92 -4.81 21.09
CA SER A 309 4.71 -3.62 20.75
C SER A 309 3.79 -2.41 20.69
N ASP A 310 4.37 -1.22 20.53
CA ASP A 310 3.57 -0.01 20.33
C ASP A 310 2.76 -0.03 19.03
N GLY A 311 3.20 -0.80 18.04
CA GLY A 311 2.44 -1.06 16.81
C GLY A 311 1.11 -1.76 17.05
N ALA A 312 0.89 -2.40 18.21
CA ALA A 312 -0.39 -2.95 18.62
C ALA A 312 -1.34 -1.91 19.24
N GLY A 313 -0.90 -0.66 19.42
CA GLY A 313 -1.65 0.41 20.09
C GLY A 313 -3.02 0.70 19.49
N PHE A 314 -3.17 0.54 18.16
CA PHE A 314 -4.43 0.72 17.43
C PHE A 314 -5.46 -0.40 17.60
N PHE A 315 -5.08 -1.49 18.26
CA PHE A 315 -5.95 -2.64 18.46
C PHE A 315 -6.65 -2.60 19.81
N SER A 316 -7.81 -3.26 19.87
CA SER A 316 -8.57 -3.46 21.09
C SER A 316 -7.72 -4.16 22.16
N SER A 317 -8.00 -3.86 23.43
CA SER A 317 -7.35 -4.57 24.53
C SER A 317 -7.58 -6.07 24.50
N ALA A 318 -8.73 -6.53 24.00
CA ALA A 318 -8.99 -7.95 23.81
C ALA A 318 -8.04 -8.59 22.78
N PHE A 319 -7.68 -7.88 21.71
CA PHE A 319 -6.66 -8.35 20.78
C PHE A 319 -5.27 -8.33 21.43
N ARG A 320 -4.91 -7.21 22.07
CA ARG A 320 -3.60 -6.99 22.68
C ARG A 320 -3.32 -7.96 23.84
N SER A 321 -4.35 -8.38 24.57
CA SER A 321 -4.22 -9.39 25.64
C SER A 321 -3.78 -10.76 25.13
N THR A 322 -3.90 -11.02 23.81
CA THR A 322 -3.38 -12.26 23.19
C THR A 322 -1.87 -12.22 22.93
N LEU A 323 -1.22 -11.07 23.08
CA LEU A 323 0.20 -10.88 22.81
C LEU A 323 1.03 -11.06 24.10
N ILE A 324 2.19 -11.70 24.00
CA ILE A 324 3.15 -11.88 25.09
C ILE A 324 3.81 -10.54 25.42
N GLY A 325 3.96 -10.23 26.71
CA GLY A 325 4.54 -8.97 27.17
C GLY A 325 3.60 -7.77 27.08
N ASN A 326 2.29 -8.02 26.95
CA ASN A 326 1.29 -6.96 27.04
C ASN A 326 1.13 -6.48 28.49
N THR A 327 0.68 -5.23 28.65
CA THR A 327 0.38 -4.62 29.95
C THR A 327 -1.12 -4.50 30.22
N ILE A 328 -1.96 -5.15 29.41
CA ILE A 328 -3.42 -5.04 29.54
C ILE A 328 -3.84 -5.63 30.89
N PRO A 329 -4.62 -4.89 31.70
CA PRO A 329 -5.11 -5.39 32.98
C PRO A 329 -5.86 -6.72 32.80
N SER A 330 -5.56 -7.66 33.69
CA SER A 330 -6.22 -8.97 33.75
C SER A 330 -6.56 -9.27 35.22
N ASP A 331 -7.51 -10.16 35.42
CA ASP A 331 -8.00 -10.51 36.76
C ASP A 331 -8.46 -9.28 37.59
N ILE A 332 -9.26 -8.41 36.97
CA ILE A 332 -9.70 -7.14 37.56
C ILE A 332 -10.97 -7.37 38.38
N PRO A 333 -11.10 -6.80 39.60
CA PRO A 333 -12.38 -6.76 40.33
C PRO A 333 -13.51 -6.20 39.47
N ALA A 334 -14.59 -6.97 39.31
CA ALA A 334 -15.70 -6.63 38.43
C ALA A 334 -16.54 -5.47 38.97
N ASP A 335 -16.73 -5.41 40.28
CA ASP A 335 -17.66 -4.48 40.92
C ASP A 335 -17.01 -3.10 41.08
N VAL A 336 -17.56 -2.08 40.40
CA VAL A 336 -17.10 -0.70 40.51
C VAL A 336 -18.02 0.06 41.44
N GLY A 337 -17.44 0.82 42.37
CA GLY A 337 -18.19 1.56 43.37
C GLY A 337 -17.58 2.90 43.72
N ILE A 338 -18.20 3.59 44.67
CA ILE A 338 -17.65 4.83 45.24
C ILE A 338 -16.32 4.53 45.94
N GLY A 339 -15.33 5.40 45.76
CA GLY A 339 -13.97 5.23 46.26
C GLY A 339 -13.09 4.30 45.40
N SER A 340 -13.63 3.67 44.36
CA SER A 340 -12.81 2.91 43.40
C SER A 340 -11.82 3.81 42.68
N THR A 341 -10.58 3.34 42.55
CA THR A 341 -9.62 3.87 41.57
C THR A 341 -9.79 3.11 40.27
N VAL A 342 -10.04 3.82 39.17
CA VAL A 342 -10.36 3.25 37.87
C VAL A 342 -9.57 3.90 36.75
N SER A 343 -9.28 3.14 35.68
CA SER A 343 -8.93 3.71 34.38
C SER A 343 -10.12 3.60 33.43
N ILE A 344 -10.50 4.73 32.83
CA ILE A 344 -11.67 4.84 31.96
C ILE A 344 -11.20 4.88 30.51
N ARG A 345 -11.80 4.04 29.66
CA ARG A 345 -11.43 3.92 28.24
C ARG A 345 -12.59 4.24 27.32
N HIS A 346 -12.29 4.98 26.25
CA HIS A 346 -13.24 5.32 25.21
C HIS A 346 -13.46 4.14 24.26
N THR A 347 -14.71 3.87 23.87
CA THR A 347 -15.02 2.78 22.92
C THR A 347 -15.00 3.23 21.46
N GLY A 348 -15.28 4.51 21.20
CA GLY A 348 -15.60 5.01 19.86
C GLY A 348 -14.39 5.32 18.98
N THR A 349 -13.24 5.64 19.57
CA THR A 349 -11.98 5.87 18.85
C THR A 349 -11.11 4.62 18.85
N MET A 350 -9.96 4.65 18.17
CA MET A 350 -9.02 3.52 18.05
C MET A 350 -8.35 3.07 19.37
N GLY A 351 -8.84 3.57 20.51
CA GLY A 351 -8.35 3.27 21.86
C GLY A 351 -7.66 4.48 22.47
N GLY A 352 -8.08 4.81 23.69
CA GLY A 352 -7.43 5.81 24.53
C GLY A 352 -8.09 5.88 25.90
N TYR A 353 -7.26 6.15 26.91
CA TYR A 353 -7.67 6.34 28.29
C TYR A 353 -7.96 7.81 28.53
N LEU A 354 -8.96 8.08 29.36
CA LEU A 354 -9.14 9.41 29.93
C LEU A 354 -7.88 9.74 30.75
N HIS A 355 -7.16 10.77 30.33
CA HIS A 355 -5.82 11.08 30.80
C HIS A 355 -5.72 12.53 31.24
N SER A 356 -4.85 12.79 32.23
CA SER A 356 -4.52 14.16 32.62
C SER A 356 -3.10 14.25 33.19
N HIS A 357 -2.42 15.35 32.92
CA HIS A 357 -1.06 15.63 33.40
C HIS A 357 -0.93 17.10 33.77
N LYS A 358 0.15 17.51 34.44
CA LYS A 358 0.30 18.87 35.02
C LYS A 358 0.39 20.03 34.02
N HIS A 359 0.36 19.76 32.71
CA HIS A 359 0.41 20.80 31.69
C HIS A 359 -0.98 21.43 31.49
N MET A 360 -0.99 22.73 31.21
CA MET A 360 -2.21 23.53 31.06
C MET A 360 -2.51 23.76 29.58
N TYR A 361 -3.77 23.99 29.23
CA TYR A 361 -4.14 24.44 27.89
C TYR A 361 -3.49 25.80 27.57
N GLU A 362 -3.00 25.98 26.34
CA GLU A 362 -2.51 27.29 25.88
C GLU A 362 -3.65 28.23 25.48
N THR A 363 -4.76 27.65 25.02
CA THR A 363 -6.00 28.31 24.62
C THR A 363 -7.12 28.02 25.62
N GLY A 364 -8.34 28.52 25.34
CA GLY A 364 -9.51 28.23 26.14
C GLY A 364 -9.39 28.72 27.59
N SER A 365 -9.68 27.86 28.55
CA SER A 365 -9.68 28.21 29.98
C SER A 365 -8.29 28.31 30.62
N LYS A 366 -7.26 27.81 29.94
CA LYS A 366 -5.90 27.63 30.48
C LYS A 366 -5.82 26.78 31.75
N GLN A 367 -6.80 25.91 31.97
CA GLN A 367 -6.79 24.92 33.03
C GLN A 367 -5.99 23.65 32.62
N GLN A 368 -5.91 22.67 33.51
CA GLN A 368 -5.13 21.45 33.26
C GLN A 368 -5.76 20.64 32.15
N GLN A 369 -4.91 20.11 31.27
CA GLN A 369 -5.35 19.38 30.08
C GLN A 369 -6.04 18.06 30.45
N ILE A 370 -7.13 17.75 29.74
CA ILE A 370 -7.72 16.42 29.66
C ILE A 370 -7.57 15.92 28.23
N THR A 371 -7.09 14.70 28.09
CA THR A 371 -6.78 14.13 26.78
C THR A 371 -7.20 12.66 26.71
N LEU A 372 -7.11 12.10 25.52
CA LEU A 372 -7.12 10.65 25.32
C LEU A 372 -5.72 10.15 25.00
N TYR A 373 -5.17 9.34 25.90
CA TYR A 373 -3.83 8.75 25.74
C TYR A 373 -3.89 7.25 25.43
N SER A 374 -3.14 6.78 24.44
CA SER A 374 -3.24 5.40 23.92
C SER A 374 -2.56 4.33 24.78
N HIS A 375 -1.71 4.73 25.73
CA HIS A 375 -0.92 3.83 26.57
C HIS A 375 -1.41 3.84 28.02
N LEU A 376 -1.11 2.74 28.72
CA LEU A 376 -1.35 2.64 30.16
C LEU A 376 -0.31 3.45 30.91
N ASP A 377 -0.78 4.32 31.79
CA ASP A 377 0.01 5.24 32.59
C ASP A 377 -0.72 5.48 33.93
N SER A 378 0.01 5.83 35.00
CA SER A 378 -0.59 6.17 36.28
C SER A 378 -1.40 7.47 36.24
N ASN A 379 -1.16 8.34 35.25
CA ASN A 379 -1.99 9.50 34.92
C ASN A 379 -3.36 9.14 34.28
N ASN A 380 -3.64 7.84 34.10
CA ASN A 380 -4.97 7.36 33.69
C ASN A 380 -5.85 6.98 34.90
N ASP A 381 -5.36 7.14 36.14
CA ASP A 381 -6.08 6.75 37.35
C ASP A 381 -7.03 7.85 37.84
N TRP A 382 -8.31 7.50 37.94
CA TRP A 382 -9.39 8.35 38.44
C TRP A 382 -10.05 7.72 39.66
N VAL A 383 -10.32 8.52 40.69
CA VAL A 383 -11.07 8.10 41.88
C VAL A 383 -12.52 8.57 41.73
N ILE A 384 -13.46 7.65 41.93
CA ILE A 384 -14.90 7.94 41.87
C ILE A 384 -15.36 8.48 43.23
N GLU A 385 -15.85 9.71 43.26
CA GLU A 385 -16.35 10.37 44.48
C GLU A 385 -17.84 10.68 44.35
N LEU A 386 -18.55 10.75 45.48
CA LEU A 386 -19.91 11.29 45.51
C LEU A 386 -19.88 12.81 45.42
N TYR A 387 -20.85 13.39 44.70
CA TYR A 387 -20.92 14.83 44.49
C TYR A 387 -21.21 15.62 45.78
N ASP A 388 -21.98 15.04 46.70
CA ASP A 388 -22.42 15.67 47.96
C ASP A 388 -21.46 15.41 49.13
N LYS A 389 -20.58 14.42 48.99
CA LYS A 389 -19.56 14.05 49.97
C LYS A 389 -18.21 13.78 49.29
N PRO A 390 -17.61 14.79 48.63
CA PRO A 390 -16.30 14.65 48.01
C PRO A 390 -15.25 14.27 49.06
N GLU A 391 -14.23 13.49 48.65
CA GLU A 391 -13.13 12.98 49.48
C GLU A 391 -13.53 12.03 50.64
N VAL A 392 -14.82 11.73 50.82
CA VAL A 392 -15.30 10.77 51.82
C VAL A 392 -15.46 9.40 51.17
N ILE A 393 -14.64 8.44 51.60
CA ILE A 393 -14.82 7.03 51.25
C ILE A 393 -15.89 6.43 52.19
N PRO A 394 -16.96 5.81 51.66
CA PRO A 394 -17.97 5.15 52.50
C PRO A 394 -17.37 4.00 53.34
N ASP A 395 -17.98 3.71 54.50
CA ASP A 395 -17.55 2.59 55.37
C ASP A 395 -17.87 1.21 54.77
N THR A 396 -18.81 1.15 53.83
CA THR A 396 -19.26 -0.07 53.15
C THR A 396 -19.22 0.13 51.64
N PHE A 397 -18.94 -0.93 50.88
CA PHE A 397 -18.92 -0.85 49.42
C PHE A 397 -20.29 -0.43 48.86
N GLU A 398 -20.33 0.71 48.18
CA GLU A 398 -21.50 1.24 47.47
C GLU A 398 -21.28 1.12 45.96
N GLY A 399 -21.98 0.19 45.32
CA GLY A 399 -21.86 -0.04 43.87
C GLY A 399 -22.41 1.12 43.04
N LEU A 400 -21.76 1.40 41.91
CA LEU A 400 -22.12 2.53 41.05
C LEU A 400 -23.34 2.21 40.18
N LYS A 401 -24.51 2.74 40.53
CA LYS A 401 -25.78 2.48 39.84
C LYS A 401 -26.03 3.46 38.68
N ASP A 402 -26.83 3.04 37.69
CA ASP A 402 -27.36 3.94 36.65
C ASP A 402 -28.05 5.18 37.24
N GLY A 403 -27.72 6.37 36.71
CA GLY A 403 -28.19 7.67 37.19
C GLY A 403 -27.43 8.27 38.38
N THR A 404 -26.41 7.59 38.91
CA THR A 404 -25.62 8.12 40.03
C THR A 404 -24.83 9.35 39.59
N LYS A 405 -24.89 10.42 40.39
CA LYS A 405 -24.11 11.64 40.17
C LYS A 405 -22.79 11.56 40.96
N ILE A 406 -21.68 11.67 40.23
CA ILE A 406 -20.32 11.47 40.74
C ILE A 406 -19.40 12.65 40.38
N ARG A 407 -18.25 12.70 41.02
CA ARG A 407 -17.08 13.46 40.59
C ARG A 407 -15.94 12.49 40.27
N LEU A 408 -15.18 12.79 39.24
CA LEU A 408 -13.98 12.02 38.88
C LEU A 408 -12.76 12.83 39.27
N ARG A 409 -12.05 12.38 40.32
CA ARG A 409 -10.83 13.03 40.79
C ARG A 409 -9.60 12.33 40.22
N HIS A 410 -8.75 13.07 39.52
CA HIS A 410 -7.49 12.57 39.00
C HIS A 410 -6.52 12.30 40.14
N LYS A 411 -6.08 11.05 40.29
CA LYS A 411 -5.36 10.56 41.48
C LYS A 411 -4.02 11.27 41.72
N LEU A 412 -3.30 11.65 40.67
CA LEU A 412 -1.96 12.23 40.78
C LEU A 412 -1.94 13.76 40.95
N THR A 413 -2.93 14.47 40.41
CA THR A 413 -2.97 15.94 40.47
C THR A 413 -4.04 16.49 41.40
N ASP A 414 -4.88 15.61 41.95
CA ASP A 414 -5.98 15.95 42.88
C ASP A 414 -7.01 16.93 42.30
N ARG A 415 -7.10 16.99 40.97
CA ARG A 415 -8.04 17.82 40.22
C ARG A 415 -9.21 16.99 39.73
N ARG A 416 -10.37 17.61 39.55
CA ARG A 416 -11.60 16.95 39.11
C ARG A 416 -11.86 17.19 37.63
N LEU A 417 -12.48 16.21 36.99
CA LEU A 417 -12.95 16.34 35.62
C LEU A 417 -14.03 17.41 35.56
N HIS A 418 -13.76 18.47 34.82
CA HIS A 418 -14.52 19.70 34.79
C HIS A 418 -14.99 20.02 33.37
N SER A 419 -16.19 20.60 33.23
CA SER A 419 -16.61 21.19 31.96
C SER A 419 -17.32 22.52 32.15
N HIS A 420 -17.03 23.45 31.25
CA HIS A 420 -17.50 24.84 31.30
C HIS A 420 -17.80 25.36 29.91
N ASP A 421 -18.31 26.59 29.82
CA ASP A 421 -18.67 27.23 28.55
C ASP A 421 -17.47 27.90 27.87
N HIS A 422 -16.38 27.14 27.71
CA HIS A 422 -15.21 27.52 26.90
C HIS A 422 -15.16 26.69 25.62
N LYS A 423 -14.59 27.29 24.57
CA LYS A 423 -14.33 26.60 23.31
C LYS A 423 -13.21 25.57 23.49
N PRO A 424 -13.36 24.36 22.94
CA PRO A 424 -12.31 23.34 22.99
C PRO A 424 -11.11 23.72 22.10
N PRO A 425 -9.89 23.23 22.38
CA PRO A 425 -8.65 23.75 21.78
C PRO A 425 -8.50 23.61 20.25
N VAL A 426 -9.05 22.53 19.65
CA VAL A 426 -8.94 22.30 18.20
C VAL A 426 -10.31 22.26 17.52
N SER A 427 -11.35 21.88 18.25
CA SER A 427 -12.74 21.91 17.78
C SER A 427 -13.43 23.28 17.97
N GLU A 428 -12.68 24.39 17.90
CA GLU A 428 -13.16 25.76 18.21
C GLU A 428 -14.37 26.23 17.37
N SER A 429 -14.55 25.66 16.19
CA SER A 429 -15.67 25.97 15.27
C SER A 429 -16.96 25.19 15.59
N SER A 430 -16.95 24.32 16.60
CA SER A 430 -18.09 23.48 16.97
C SER A 430 -18.87 24.05 18.14
N ASP A 431 -19.99 24.73 17.86
CA ASP A 431 -20.86 25.29 18.92
C ASP A 431 -21.51 24.23 19.83
N TRP A 432 -21.52 22.97 19.41
CA TRP A 432 -22.11 21.85 20.15
C TRP A 432 -21.10 21.11 21.04
N GLN A 433 -19.80 21.45 20.97
CA GLN A 433 -18.74 20.89 21.81
C GLN A 433 -18.20 21.94 22.78
N LYS A 434 -18.05 21.55 24.05
CA LYS A 434 -17.47 22.37 25.12
C LYS A 434 -16.14 21.81 25.58
N GLU A 435 -15.24 22.68 26.00
CA GLU A 435 -13.96 22.27 26.61
C GLU A 435 -14.21 21.41 27.87
N VAL A 436 -13.38 20.37 28.02
CA VAL A 436 -13.27 19.56 29.24
C VAL A 436 -11.85 19.72 29.76
N SER A 437 -11.72 19.98 31.05
CA SER A 437 -10.45 20.28 31.71
C SER A 437 -10.35 19.57 33.07
N ALA A 438 -9.17 19.63 33.69
CA ALA A 438 -8.99 19.25 35.09
C ALA A 438 -8.89 20.52 35.95
N TYR A 439 -9.88 20.72 36.83
CA TYR A 439 -9.95 21.89 37.71
C TYR A 439 -9.93 21.49 39.19
N GLY A 440 -9.35 22.37 40.01
CA GLY A 440 -9.23 22.16 41.44
C GLY A 440 -8.01 22.83 42.04
N ALA A 441 -8.05 23.03 43.35
CA ALA A 441 -6.97 23.58 44.15
C ALA A 441 -6.91 22.83 45.50
N GLU A 442 -5.79 22.94 46.20
CA GLU A 442 -5.67 22.41 47.57
C GLU A 442 -6.78 23.02 48.46
N ASN A 443 -7.55 22.16 49.15
CA ASN A 443 -8.73 22.50 49.95
C ASN A 443 -9.97 22.98 49.15
N PHE A 444 -10.00 22.78 47.84
CA PHE A 444 -11.21 22.98 47.04
C PHE A 444 -11.77 21.62 46.61
N THR A 445 -12.90 21.25 47.22
CA THR A 445 -13.54 19.94 47.04
C THR A 445 -14.35 19.82 45.74
N GLY A 446 -14.35 20.86 44.90
CA GLY A 446 -15.05 20.92 43.62
C GLY A 446 -16.36 21.71 43.65
N ASP A 447 -16.83 22.14 42.48
CA ASP A 447 -18.13 22.80 42.28
C ASP A 447 -19.09 21.96 41.44
N ALA A 448 -20.26 22.51 41.12
CA ALA A 448 -21.30 21.77 40.38
C ALA A 448 -20.91 21.45 38.92
N ASN A 449 -19.92 22.13 38.35
CA ASN A 449 -19.38 21.84 37.01
C ASN A 449 -18.37 20.67 37.01
N ASP A 450 -18.13 20.07 38.17
CA ASP A 450 -17.37 18.82 38.30
C ASP A 450 -18.29 17.59 38.35
N ASP A 451 -19.61 17.79 38.36
CA ASP A 451 -20.61 16.74 38.56
C ASP A 451 -20.98 16.05 37.24
N TRP A 452 -20.83 14.72 37.20
CA TRP A 452 -21.17 13.86 36.07
C TRP A 452 -22.19 12.80 36.48
N ILE A 453 -23.24 12.64 35.69
CA ILE A 453 -24.26 11.60 35.85
C ILE A 453 -23.84 10.40 35.00
N VAL A 454 -23.72 9.25 35.65
CA VAL A 454 -23.45 7.97 34.97
C VAL A 454 -24.73 7.49 34.31
N GLU A 455 -24.70 7.27 33.00
CA GLU A 455 -25.81 6.74 32.23
C GLU A 455 -25.40 5.41 31.57
N ILE A 456 -25.98 4.29 32.02
CA ILE A 456 -25.65 2.97 31.48
C ILE A 456 -26.34 2.75 30.14
N ASP A 457 -25.55 2.46 29.10
CA ASP A 457 -26.07 2.04 27.81
C ASP A 457 -26.39 0.54 27.87
N LYS A 458 -27.67 0.23 28.04
CA LYS A 458 -28.14 -1.15 28.24
C LYS A 458 -27.94 -2.03 27.02
N ASP A 459 -27.97 -1.46 25.81
CA ASP A 459 -27.83 -2.23 24.57
C ASP A 459 -26.36 -2.55 24.28
N ALA A 460 -25.44 -1.64 24.60
CA ALA A 460 -24.01 -1.84 24.44
C ALA A 460 -23.36 -2.66 25.58
N SER A 461 -24.03 -2.78 26.73
CA SER A 461 -23.54 -3.50 27.92
C SER A 461 -23.85 -5.00 27.89
N ALA A 462 -23.05 -5.79 28.61
CA ALA A 462 -23.36 -7.20 28.83
C ALA A 462 -24.70 -7.38 29.58
N LYS A 463 -25.48 -8.40 29.21
CA LYS A 463 -26.79 -8.65 29.84
C LYS A 463 -26.64 -9.04 31.32
N GLY A 464 -27.58 -8.60 32.15
CA GLY A 464 -27.60 -8.90 33.59
C GLY A 464 -27.20 -7.69 34.43
N GLU A 465 -26.43 -7.90 35.51
CA GLU A 465 -26.07 -6.84 36.47
C GLU A 465 -25.35 -5.64 35.83
N ALA A 466 -24.60 -5.84 34.75
CA ALA A 466 -23.89 -4.79 34.03
C ALA A 466 -24.81 -3.76 33.32
N GLN A 467 -26.13 -4.03 33.25
CA GLN A 467 -27.16 -3.10 32.74
C GLN A 467 -27.79 -2.24 33.85
N GLU A 468 -27.47 -2.51 35.12
CA GLU A 468 -28.00 -1.79 36.29
C GLU A 468 -26.90 -1.11 37.12
N TYR A 469 -25.75 -1.78 37.24
CA TYR A 469 -24.55 -1.29 37.92
C TYR A 469 -23.36 -1.28 36.97
N VAL A 470 -22.47 -0.31 37.15
CA VAL A 470 -21.21 -0.28 36.40
C VAL A 470 -20.32 -1.42 36.87
N LYS A 471 -19.98 -2.30 35.92
CA LYS A 471 -19.02 -3.39 36.09
C LYS A 471 -17.84 -3.18 35.14
N ALA A 472 -16.63 -3.44 35.62
CA ALA A 472 -15.42 -3.36 34.80
C ALA A 472 -15.54 -4.28 33.57
N LEU A 473 -15.08 -3.81 32.41
CA LEU A 473 -15.14 -4.43 31.07
C LEU A 473 -16.55 -4.68 30.49
N GLU A 474 -17.51 -5.04 31.33
CA GLU A 474 -18.85 -5.52 30.96
C GLU A 474 -19.86 -4.40 30.69
N THR A 475 -19.75 -3.27 31.39
CA THR A 475 -20.66 -2.12 31.23
C THR A 475 -20.09 -1.10 30.26
N LYS A 476 -20.91 -0.65 29.31
CA LYS A 476 -20.69 0.55 28.51
C LYS A 476 -21.61 1.66 29.02
N PHE A 477 -21.05 2.80 29.38
CA PHE A 477 -21.80 3.91 29.96
C PHE A 477 -21.38 5.23 29.33
N ARG A 478 -22.17 6.26 29.58
CA ARG A 478 -21.90 7.65 29.21
C ARG A 478 -21.82 8.49 30.47
N LEU A 479 -21.07 9.58 30.39
CA LEU A 479 -20.97 10.56 31.46
C LEU A 479 -21.66 11.84 31.00
N ARG A 480 -22.82 12.15 31.58
CA ARG A 480 -23.54 13.40 31.30
C ARG A 480 -23.14 14.46 32.30
N HIS A 481 -22.62 15.58 31.82
CA HIS A 481 -22.32 16.72 32.66
C HIS A 481 -23.62 17.27 33.27
N ALA A 482 -23.71 17.34 34.60
CA ALA A 482 -24.97 17.60 35.30
C ALA A 482 -25.52 19.01 35.03
N MET A 483 -24.65 19.99 34.86
CA MET A 483 -25.05 21.39 34.71
C MET A 483 -25.46 21.77 33.28
N THR A 484 -24.81 21.20 32.27
CA THR A 484 -25.04 21.55 30.86
C THR A 484 -25.79 20.46 30.08
N GLY A 485 -25.85 19.24 30.60
CA GLY A 485 -26.50 18.10 29.95
C GLY A 485 -25.73 17.51 28.76
N CYS A 486 -24.55 18.03 28.42
CA CYS A 486 -23.69 17.45 27.39
C CYS A 486 -23.05 16.14 27.87
N LEU A 487 -22.59 15.31 26.93
CA LEU A 487 -21.96 14.02 27.20
C LEU A 487 -20.45 14.11 27.00
N LEU A 488 -19.68 13.47 27.87
CA LEU A 488 -18.24 13.32 27.68
C LEU A 488 -17.98 12.59 26.35
N PHE A 489 -17.20 13.21 25.50
CA PHE A 489 -17.05 12.86 24.10
C PHE A 489 -15.58 12.89 23.69
N SER A 490 -15.20 12.02 22.77
CA SER A 490 -13.89 12.09 22.12
C SER A 490 -13.99 11.61 20.67
N HIS A 491 -13.03 12.04 19.86
CA HIS A 491 -12.98 11.75 18.43
C HIS A 491 -11.53 11.73 17.94
N GLU A 492 -11.32 11.30 16.70
CA GLU A 492 -9.98 11.06 16.13
C GLU A 492 -9.27 12.35 15.68
N VAL A 493 -9.32 13.40 16.52
CA VAL A 493 -8.58 14.64 16.32
C VAL A 493 -7.56 14.76 17.43
N LYS A 494 -6.30 14.97 17.03
CA LYS A 494 -5.18 15.19 17.95
C LYS A 494 -5.13 16.66 18.33
N LEU A 495 -4.78 16.91 19.59
CA LEU A 495 -4.36 18.21 20.07
C LEU A 495 -2.98 18.56 19.49
N PRO A 496 -2.58 19.84 19.49
CA PRO A 496 -1.28 20.26 18.96
C PRO A 496 -0.10 19.76 19.80
N SER A 497 1.12 20.05 19.34
CA SER A 497 2.37 19.58 19.96
C SER A 497 2.54 19.99 21.43
N TRP A 498 2.00 21.14 21.86
CA TRP A 498 1.99 21.57 23.27
C TRP A 498 1.15 20.64 24.18
N ALA A 499 0.32 19.77 23.60
CA ALA A 499 -0.43 18.71 24.26
C ALA A 499 0.02 17.31 23.83
N TYR A 500 1.25 17.17 23.35
CA TYR A 500 1.89 15.89 23.03
C TYR A 500 1.17 15.04 21.98
N ASP A 501 0.45 15.66 21.04
CA ASP A 501 -0.27 14.99 19.96
C ASP A 501 -1.28 13.92 20.44
N GLN A 502 -1.77 14.07 21.67
CA GLN A 502 -2.81 13.22 22.28
C GLN A 502 -4.19 13.61 21.74
N GLN A 503 -5.19 12.74 21.83
CA GLN A 503 -6.52 13.05 21.27
C GLN A 503 -7.31 14.01 22.16
N GLU A 504 -8.17 14.81 21.54
CA GLU A 504 -9.05 15.77 22.22
C GLU A 504 -10.20 15.06 22.96
N VAL A 505 -10.51 15.54 24.16
CA VAL A 505 -11.69 15.17 24.95
C VAL A 505 -12.53 16.42 25.17
N THR A 506 -13.83 16.32 24.89
CA THR A 506 -14.78 17.45 24.99
C THR A 506 -16.08 16.99 25.64
N CYS A 507 -17.00 17.94 25.85
CA CYS A 507 -18.37 17.65 26.28
C CYS A 507 -19.34 18.05 25.18
N ALA A 508 -19.94 17.07 24.51
CA ALA A 508 -20.76 17.25 23.31
C ALA A 508 -22.26 17.17 23.63
N SER A 509 -23.04 18.17 23.19
CA SER A 509 -24.51 18.18 23.33
C SER A 509 -25.22 17.40 22.23
N SER A 510 -24.61 17.28 21.05
CA SER A 510 -25.15 16.60 19.86
C SER A 510 -24.13 15.66 19.21
N GLY A 511 -23.28 15.03 20.03
CA GLY A 511 -22.26 14.09 19.55
C GLY A 511 -22.85 12.80 18.97
N ILE A 512 -22.07 12.14 18.11
CA ILE A 512 -22.38 10.81 17.58
C ILE A 512 -22.45 9.83 18.79
N PRO A 513 -23.57 9.09 18.99
CA PRO A 513 -23.76 8.28 20.20
C PRO A 513 -22.62 7.29 20.48
N GLU A 514 -22.06 6.65 19.46
CA GLU A 514 -20.96 5.69 19.59
C GLU A 514 -19.66 6.31 20.13
N LEU A 515 -19.46 7.62 19.94
CA LEU A 515 -18.30 8.41 20.40
C LEU A 515 -18.52 9.04 21.79
N THR A 516 -19.61 8.67 22.48
CA THR A 516 -19.90 9.10 23.86
C THR A 516 -19.79 7.95 24.86
N LEU A 517 -19.44 6.75 24.37
CA LEU A 517 -19.42 5.53 25.15
C LEU A 517 -18.04 5.27 25.76
N TRP A 518 -18.06 4.94 27.04
CA TRP A 518 -16.89 4.67 27.86
C TRP A 518 -17.08 3.36 28.62
N TYR A 519 -15.99 2.79 29.10
CA TYR A 519 -16.02 1.66 30.03
C TYR A 519 -14.83 1.69 30.99
N ILE A 520 -14.98 1.01 32.12
CA ILE A 520 -13.91 0.84 33.10
C ILE A 520 -13.02 -0.34 32.66
N GLU A 521 -11.73 -0.09 32.45
CA GLU A 521 -10.75 -1.11 32.07
C GLU A 521 -9.99 -1.69 33.27
N SER A 522 -9.59 -0.86 34.22
CA SER A 522 -9.00 -1.27 35.50
C SER A 522 -9.88 -0.74 36.64
N ASN A 523 -9.93 -1.48 37.74
CA ASN A 523 -10.69 -1.12 38.93
C ASN A 523 -10.00 -1.71 40.16
N GLU A 524 -9.75 -0.87 41.15
CA GLU A 524 -9.27 -1.27 42.47
C GLU A 524 -10.08 -0.52 43.53
N ASN A 525 -10.59 -1.25 44.52
CA ASN A 525 -11.31 -0.67 45.65
C ASN A 525 -10.90 -1.40 46.94
N PRO A 526 -10.35 -0.70 47.94
CA PRO A 526 -9.96 -1.31 49.22
C PRO A 526 -11.10 -1.96 50.01
N LEU A 527 -12.35 -1.58 49.73
CA LEU A 527 -13.55 -2.10 50.41
C LEU A 527 -14.04 -3.42 49.81
N LEU A 528 -13.52 -3.83 48.66
CA LEU A 528 -13.84 -5.13 48.06
C LEU A 528 -13.05 -6.24 48.76
N PRO A 529 -13.69 -7.38 49.06
CA PRO A 529 -12.98 -8.51 49.64
C PRO A 529 -12.02 -9.14 48.62
N GLU A 530 -11.00 -9.86 49.10
CA GLU A 530 -9.99 -10.49 48.23
C GLU A 530 -10.60 -11.51 47.24
N ASP A 531 -11.71 -12.15 47.63
CA ASP A 531 -12.46 -13.13 46.84
C ASP A 531 -13.57 -12.52 45.96
N ALA A 532 -13.59 -11.19 45.81
CA ALA A 532 -14.51 -10.49 44.91
C ALA A 532 -14.43 -11.07 43.49
N ARG A 533 -15.57 -11.06 42.77
CA ARG A 533 -15.64 -11.54 41.39
C ARG A 533 -14.65 -10.77 40.52
N ARG A 534 -13.80 -11.48 39.79
CA ARG A 534 -12.85 -10.90 38.84
C ARG A 534 -13.23 -11.18 37.40
N VAL A 535 -12.85 -10.26 36.52
CA VAL A 535 -13.14 -10.30 35.08
C VAL A 535 -11.86 -10.07 34.27
N SER A 536 -11.87 -10.53 33.03
CA SER A 536 -10.78 -10.37 32.08
C SER A 536 -11.35 -10.31 30.68
N TYR A 537 -10.58 -9.76 29.74
CA TYR A 537 -10.98 -9.79 28.33
C TYR A 537 -11.12 -11.23 27.83
N LYS A 538 -12.22 -11.49 27.13
CA LYS A 538 -12.38 -12.73 26.39
C LYS A 538 -11.34 -12.80 25.27
N THR A 539 -10.64 -13.93 25.18
CA THR A 539 -9.70 -14.17 24.07
C THR A 539 -10.45 -14.14 22.74
N PRO A 540 -10.11 -13.22 21.81
CA PRO A 540 -10.78 -13.14 20.53
C PRO A 540 -10.43 -14.36 19.67
N SER A 541 -11.43 -14.82 18.93
CA SER A 541 -11.29 -15.82 17.88
C SER A 541 -10.46 -15.30 16.71
N PHE A 542 -9.99 -16.20 15.84
CA PHE A 542 -9.31 -15.80 14.61
C PHE A 542 -10.15 -14.83 13.77
N LEU A 543 -11.46 -15.08 13.65
CA LEU A 543 -12.32 -14.25 12.80
C LEU A 543 -12.48 -12.83 13.37
N GLU A 544 -12.59 -12.70 14.69
CA GLU A 544 -12.61 -11.39 15.35
C GLU A 544 -11.28 -10.65 15.13
N LYS A 545 -10.13 -11.31 15.35
CA LYS A 545 -8.80 -10.74 15.05
C LYS A 545 -8.65 -10.35 13.57
N PHE A 546 -9.14 -11.19 12.67
CA PHE A 546 -9.11 -10.97 11.23
C PHE A 546 -9.94 -9.75 10.83
N ILE A 547 -11.19 -9.66 11.28
CA ILE A 547 -12.07 -8.54 10.98
C ILE A 547 -11.52 -7.25 11.57
N GLU A 548 -11.11 -7.25 12.85
CA GLU A 548 -10.54 -6.07 13.49
C GLU A 548 -9.29 -5.59 12.73
N SER A 549 -8.37 -6.51 12.40
CA SER A 549 -7.17 -6.16 11.62
C SER A 549 -7.53 -5.52 10.29
N HIS A 550 -8.54 -6.03 9.56
CA HIS A 550 -8.99 -5.44 8.30
C HIS A 550 -9.63 -4.05 8.47
N GLN A 551 -10.37 -3.84 9.56
CA GLN A 551 -10.90 -2.52 9.90
C GLN A 551 -9.75 -1.54 10.13
N ARG A 552 -8.69 -1.94 10.87
CA ARG A 552 -7.49 -1.10 11.06
C ARG A 552 -6.75 -0.85 9.76
N MET A 553 -6.52 -1.88 8.95
CA MET A 553 -5.89 -1.73 7.64
C MET A 553 -6.65 -0.75 6.74
N TRP A 554 -7.97 -0.86 6.68
CA TRP A 554 -8.81 0.04 5.88
C TRP A 554 -8.80 1.46 6.42
N HIS A 555 -8.90 1.60 7.74
CA HIS A 555 -8.87 2.88 8.43
C HIS A 555 -7.56 3.64 8.14
N ILE A 556 -6.41 3.00 8.37
CA ILE A 556 -5.09 3.60 8.14
C ILE A 556 -4.94 3.93 6.64
N ASN A 557 -5.29 3.01 5.74
CA ASN A 557 -5.17 3.23 4.30
C ASN A 557 -6.03 4.41 3.80
N LYS A 558 -7.23 4.60 4.36
CA LYS A 558 -8.11 5.74 4.04
C LYS A 558 -7.57 7.07 4.59
N ASN A 559 -6.91 7.05 5.76
CA ASN A 559 -6.46 8.24 6.46
C ASN A 559 -4.99 8.60 6.19
N LEU A 560 -4.29 7.85 5.33
CA LEU A 560 -2.92 8.13 4.90
C LEU A 560 -2.87 9.31 3.92
N LYS A 561 -3.02 10.53 4.44
CA LYS A 561 -3.15 11.78 3.68
C LYS A 561 -1.95 12.70 3.80
N ASP A 562 -0.92 12.29 4.53
CA ASP A 562 0.29 13.08 4.71
C ASP A 562 0.97 13.34 3.36
N HIS A 563 1.47 14.56 3.21
CA HIS A 563 2.04 15.03 1.95
C HIS A 563 3.49 14.57 1.83
N HIS A 564 3.78 13.74 0.83
CA HIS A 564 5.16 13.39 0.47
C HIS A 564 5.64 14.16 -0.77
N ILE A 565 6.89 14.66 -0.77
CA ILE A 565 7.44 15.50 -1.85
C ILE A 565 7.44 14.80 -3.23
N TYR A 566 7.63 13.48 -3.23
CA TYR A 566 7.63 12.64 -4.44
C TYR A 566 6.28 11.97 -4.72
N GLN A 567 5.21 12.37 -4.03
CA GLN A 567 3.87 11.89 -4.37
C GLN A 567 3.51 12.28 -5.81
N SER A 568 2.69 11.46 -6.48
CA SER A 568 2.29 11.72 -7.85
C SER A 568 0.84 11.36 -8.12
N ASP A 569 0.21 12.13 -9.01
CA ASP A 569 -1.20 12.01 -9.32
C ASP A 569 -1.47 10.96 -10.42
N PRO A 570 -2.54 10.14 -10.30
CA PRO A 570 -2.94 9.17 -11.31
C PRO A 570 -2.98 9.71 -12.74
N SER A 571 -3.44 10.94 -12.95
CA SER A 571 -3.53 11.56 -14.29
C SER A 571 -2.17 11.74 -14.97
N SER A 572 -1.09 11.87 -14.18
CA SER A 572 0.27 12.09 -14.69
C SER A 572 0.98 10.80 -15.11
N TRP A 573 0.58 9.64 -14.55
CA TRP A 573 1.35 8.40 -14.68
C TRP A 573 1.53 7.90 -16.13
N PRO A 574 0.51 7.91 -17.01
CA PRO A 574 0.68 7.45 -18.40
C PRO A 574 1.66 8.30 -19.23
N PHE A 575 1.95 9.52 -18.77
CA PHE A 575 2.80 10.50 -19.45
C PHE A 575 4.20 10.60 -18.85
N LEU A 576 4.52 9.81 -17.82
CA LEU A 576 5.85 9.73 -17.22
C LEU A 576 6.46 11.12 -16.93
N LEU A 577 5.66 12.05 -16.41
CA LEU A 577 6.08 13.45 -16.25
C LEU A 577 7.14 13.61 -15.15
N ARG A 578 7.00 12.85 -14.06
CA ARG A 578 7.91 12.85 -12.91
C ARG A 578 7.99 11.44 -12.33
N GLY A 579 9.18 11.01 -11.94
CA GLY A 579 9.41 9.76 -11.24
C GLY A 579 9.48 9.93 -9.72
N ILE A 580 10.18 9.01 -9.06
CA ILE A 580 10.32 8.99 -7.60
C ILE A 580 11.80 8.81 -7.27
N SER A 581 12.34 9.62 -6.37
CA SER A 581 13.69 9.41 -5.85
C SER A 581 13.72 8.25 -4.87
N TYR A 582 14.70 7.38 -5.00
CA TYR A 582 14.83 6.17 -4.19
C TYR A 582 16.00 6.23 -3.21
N TRP A 583 17.12 6.82 -3.63
CA TRP A 583 18.35 6.84 -2.83
C TRP A 583 19.34 7.81 -3.46
N ALA A 584 20.15 8.49 -2.65
CA ALA A 584 21.26 9.30 -3.10
C ALA A 584 22.40 9.30 -2.07
N GLN A 585 23.60 8.90 -2.48
CA GLN A 585 24.80 8.90 -1.64
C GLN A 585 26.04 8.77 -2.54
N ASP A 586 27.20 9.23 -2.06
CA ASP A 586 28.50 9.03 -2.73
C ASP A 586 28.51 9.41 -4.22
N HIS A 587 27.89 10.55 -4.53
CA HIS A 587 27.74 11.07 -5.89
C HIS A 587 27.00 10.12 -6.85
N LYS A 588 26.14 9.25 -6.34
CA LYS A 588 25.28 8.34 -7.09
C LYS A 588 23.85 8.48 -6.61
N GLN A 589 22.90 8.07 -7.44
CA GLN A 589 21.50 8.07 -7.07
C GLN A 589 20.72 6.95 -7.75
N ILE A 590 19.59 6.60 -7.17
CA ILE A 590 18.58 5.71 -7.73
C ILE A 590 17.28 6.49 -7.86
N TYR A 591 16.64 6.39 -9.01
CA TYR A 591 15.42 7.09 -9.32
C TYR A 591 14.51 6.20 -10.15
N LEU A 592 13.28 6.00 -9.70
CA LEU A 592 12.30 5.20 -10.43
C LEU A 592 11.73 6.04 -11.58
N LEU A 593 12.20 5.72 -12.78
CA LEU A 593 11.70 6.25 -14.04
C LEU A 593 11.52 5.10 -15.03
N GLY A 594 10.38 5.09 -15.71
CA GLY A 594 10.09 4.14 -16.78
C GLY A 594 10.97 4.29 -18.01
N ASN A 595 10.99 3.27 -18.86
CA ASN A 595 11.57 3.37 -20.18
C ASN A 595 10.61 4.18 -21.08
N ALA A 596 10.91 5.46 -21.33
CA ALA A 596 9.97 6.37 -21.99
C ALA A 596 9.52 5.88 -23.38
N VAL A 597 10.37 5.15 -24.11
CA VAL A 597 10.02 4.58 -25.42
C VAL A 597 8.89 3.56 -25.29
N LEU A 598 9.03 2.61 -24.36
CA LEU A 598 8.01 1.60 -24.11
C LEU A 598 6.79 2.19 -23.40
N TRP A 599 7.01 3.13 -22.49
CA TRP A 599 5.95 3.78 -21.70
C TRP A 599 5.00 4.56 -22.60
N TYR A 600 5.56 5.45 -23.43
CA TYR A 600 4.76 6.21 -24.40
C TYR A 600 4.22 5.32 -25.51
N GLY A 601 4.93 4.27 -25.92
CA GLY A 601 4.41 3.27 -26.85
C GLY A 601 3.13 2.59 -26.33
N ALA A 602 3.15 2.14 -25.08
CA ALA A 602 2.00 1.54 -24.43
C ALA A 602 0.84 2.54 -24.25
N THR A 603 1.12 3.74 -23.74
CA THR A 603 0.10 4.79 -23.54
C THR A 603 -0.51 5.24 -24.88
N ALA A 604 0.31 5.50 -25.90
CA ALA A 604 -0.17 5.87 -27.23
C ALA A 604 -1.04 4.76 -27.83
N PHE A 605 -0.67 3.49 -27.62
CA PHE A 605 -1.47 2.37 -28.08
C PHE A 605 -2.84 2.31 -27.43
N VAL A 606 -2.99 2.64 -26.14
CA VAL A 606 -4.32 2.75 -25.50
C VAL A 606 -5.21 3.71 -26.30
N GLY A 607 -4.70 4.91 -26.60
CA GLY A 607 -5.44 5.92 -27.37
C GLY A 607 -5.74 5.47 -28.80
N ILE A 608 -4.75 4.91 -29.51
CA ILE A 608 -4.91 4.40 -30.87
C ILE A 608 -5.95 3.27 -30.91
N PHE A 609 -5.94 2.34 -29.96
CA PHE A 609 -6.89 1.24 -29.91
C PHE A 609 -8.32 1.74 -29.70
N VAL A 610 -8.53 2.73 -28.81
CA VAL A 610 -9.85 3.36 -28.63
C VAL A 610 -10.33 4.00 -29.93
N LEU A 611 -9.46 4.73 -30.64
CA LEU A 611 -9.81 5.34 -31.94
C LEU A 611 -10.15 4.28 -32.99
N ILE A 612 -9.41 3.17 -33.05
CA ILE A 612 -9.68 2.04 -33.95
C ILE A 612 -11.06 1.46 -33.64
N ILE A 613 -11.35 1.12 -32.38
CA ILE A 613 -12.66 0.56 -31.99
C ILE A 613 -13.80 1.51 -32.34
N VAL A 614 -13.67 2.81 -32.04
CA VAL A 614 -14.70 3.79 -32.39
C VAL A 614 -14.92 3.84 -33.90
N ALA A 615 -13.85 3.90 -34.69
CA ALA A 615 -13.93 3.91 -36.15
C ALA A 615 -14.53 2.61 -36.71
N GLU A 616 -14.17 1.45 -36.15
CA GLU A 616 -14.74 0.16 -36.54
C GLU A 616 -16.22 0.03 -36.18
N LEU A 617 -16.65 0.53 -35.01
CA LEU A 617 -18.06 0.55 -34.63
C LEU A 617 -18.89 1.44 -35.57
N PHE A 618 -18.38 2.62 -35.93
CA PHE A 618 -19.02 3.46 -36.95
C PHE A 618 -19.06 2.77 -38.32
N ALA A 619 -17.96 2.16 -38.76
CA ALA A 619 -17.90 1.44 -40.02
C ALA A 619 -18.90 0.26 -40.04
N TRP A 620 -19.01 -0.46 -38.93
CA TRP A 620 -19.95 -1.56 -38.76
C TRP A 620 -21.40 -1.08 -38.80
N GLN A 621 -21.73 0.02 -38.11
CA GLN A 621 -23.06 0.61 -38.15
C GLN A 621 -23.42 1.15 -39.55
N LEU A 622 -22.43 1.59 -40.33
CA LEU A 622 -22.58 1.97 -41.74
C LEU A 622 -22.68 0.75 -42.70
N GLY A 623 -22.68 -0.47 -42.16
CA GLY A 623 -22.82 -1.70 -42.94
C GLY A 623 -21.54 -2.26 -43.54
N LYS A 624 -20.36 -1.73 -43.17
CA LYS A 624 -19.08 -2.30 -43.59
C LYS A 624 -18.74 -3.52 -42.72
N PRO A 625 -18.31 -4.65 -43.32
CA PRO A 625 -17.87 -5.80 -42.55
C PRO A 625 -16.55 -5.49 -41.85
N ILE A 626 -16.49 -5.74 -40.53
CA ILE A 626 -15.29 -5.62 -39.70
C ILE A 626 -14.88 -7.01 -39.17
N LEU A 627 -13.66 -7.13 -38.63
CA LEU A 627 -13.18 -8.36 -37.97
C LEU A 627 -13.28 -9.65 -38.81
N GLN A 628 -13.01 -9.55 -40.12
CA GLN A 628 -13.10 -10.68 -41.04
C GLN A 628 -11.86 -11.59 -40.99
N ASP A 629 -10.70 -11.05 -40.62
CA ASP A 629 -9.45 -11.79 -40.55
C ASP A 629 -9.19 -12.32 -39.13
N LYS A 630 -8.68 -13.56 -39.04
CA LYS A 630 -8.47 -14.24 -37.76
C LYS A 630 -7.44 -13.56 -36.86
N ASP A 631 -6.38 -13.00 -37.45
CA ASP A 631 -5.33 -12.33 -36.70
C ASP A 631 -5.89 -11.01 -36.13
N VAL A 632 -6.73 -10.31 -36.89
CA VAL A 632 -7.44 -9.09 -36.46
C VAL A 632 -8.44 -9.38 -35.35
N LEU A 633 -9.23 -10.46 -35.45
CA LEU A 633 -10.17 -10.83 -34.38
C LEU A 633 -9.43 -11.19 -33.08
N ASN A 634 -8.37 -12.02 -33.16
CA ASN A 634 -7.58 -12.36 -31.98
C ASN A 634 -6.92 -11.13 -31.36
N PHE A 635 -6.42 -10.20 -32.18
CA PHE A 635 -5.88 -8.91 -31.74
C PHE A 635 -6.92 -8.12 -30.93
N HIS A 636 -8.12 -7.89 -31.47
CA HIS A 636 -9.16 -7.13 -30.76
C HIS A 636 -9.59 -7.78 -29.45
N ILE A 637 -9.77 -9.10 -29.43
CA ILE A 637 -10.13 -9.84 -28.23
C ILE A 637 -9.02 -9.71 -27.17
N GLN A 638 -7.77 -9.97 -27.54
CA GLN A 638 -6.67 -10.06 -26.56
C GLN A 638 -6.15 -8.68 -26.13
N ALA A 639 -6.04 -7.72 -27.05
CA ALA A 639 -5.76 -6.33 -26.71
C ALA A 639 -6.88 -5.77 -25.81
N GLY A 640 -8.16 -6.02 -26.13
CA GLY A 640 -9.29 -5.65 -25.27
C GLY A 640 -9.23 -6.30 -23.88
N HIS A 641 -8.89 -7.59 -23.79
CA HIS A 641 -8.69 -8.28 -22.51
C HIS A 641 -7.61 -7.61 -21.66
N TYR A 642 -6.47 -7.22 -22.24
CA TYR A 642 -5.39 -6.57 -21.50
C TYR A 642 -5.67 -5.10 -21.19
N LEU A 643 -6.31 -4.36 -22.10
CA LEU A 643 -6.74 -2.98 -21.83
C LEU A 643 -7.82 -2.91 -20.75
N LEU A 644 -8.67 -3.93 -20.62
CA LEU A 644 -9.55 -4.08 -19.46
C LEU A 644 -8.75 -4.29 -18.17
N GLY A 645 -7.66 -5.06 -18.23
CA GLY A 645 -6.72 -5.22 -17.13
C GLY A 645 -6.06 -3.90 -16.74
N TRP A 646 -5.56 -3.16 -17.72
CA TRP A 646 -5.01 -1.81 -17.54
C TRP A 646 -6.04 -0.88 -16.88
N LEU A 647 -7.26 -0.84 -17.40
CA LEU A 647 -8.34 0.01 -16.90
C LEU A 647 -8.68 -0.32 -15.44
N LEU A 648 -8.86 -1.61 -15.10
CA LEU A 648 -9.26 -2.01 -13.74
C LEU A 648 -8.15 -1.82 -12.70
N HIS A 649 -6.88 -1.78 -13.11
CA HIS A 649 -5.76 -1.48 -12.19
C HIS A 649 -5.43 0.02 -12.13
N TYR A 650 -5.95 0.83 -13.05
CA TYR A 650 -5.68 2.26 -13.13
C TYR A 650 -6.84 3.13 -12.66
N ALA A 651 -8.06 2.87 -13.15
CA ALA A 651 -9.25 3.67 -12.85
C ALA A 651 -9.57 3.80 -11.35
N PRO A 652 -9.44 2.75 -10.51
CA PRO A 652 -9.70 2.89 -9.08
C PRO A 652 -8.78 3.87 -8.37
N SER A 653 -7.57 4.11 -8.88
CA SER A 653 -6.61 5.04 -8.28
C SER A 653 -7.12 6.49 -8.26
N PHE A 654 -7.99 6.87 -9.20
CA PHE A 654 -8.64 8.18 -9.20
C PHE A 654 -9.69 8.37 -8.10
N LEU A 655 -10.16 7.27 -7.50
CA LEU A 655 -11.17 7.26 -6.45
C LEU A 655 -10.55 7.15 -5.05
N MET A 656 -9.22 7.16 -4.95
CA MET A 656 -8.48 7.04 -3.69
C MET A 656 -8.05 8.42 -3.20
N GLY A 657 -8.66 8.90 -2.11
CA GLY A 657 -8.30 10.19 -1.46
C GLY A 657 -7.14 10.06 -0.47
N ARG A 658 -6.04 9.42 -0.87
CA ARG A 658 -4.84 9.15 -0.06
C ARG A 658 -3.57 9.44 -0.86
N GLN A 659 -2.40 9.44 -0.23
CA GLN A 659 -1.13 9.57 -0.94
C GLN A 659 -0.87 8.40 -1.92
N LEU A 660 -0.40 8.73 -3.12
CA LEU A 660 -0.10 7.78 -4.19
C LEU A 660 1.24 8.14 -4.87
N PHE A 661 1.81 7.14 -5.53
CA PHE A 661 3.13 7.18 -6.15
C PHE A 661 3.12 6.47 -7.49
N LEU A 662 4.07 6.80 -8.37
CA LEU A 662 4.20 6.22 -9.72
C LEU A 662 4.23 4.69 -9.74
N HIS A 663 4.79 4.04 -8.71
CA HIS A 663 4.84 2.57 -8.63
C HIS A 663 3.44 1.92 -8.57
N HIS A 664 2.40 2.66 -8.14
CA HIS A 664 1.01 2.19 -8.15
C HIS A 664 0.47 1.95 -9.58
N TYR A 665 1.05 2.62 -10.59
CA TYR A 665 0.68 2.41 -11.99
C TYR A 665 1.27 1.14 -12.58
N LEU A 666 2.35 0.56 -12.00
CA LEU A 666 3.10 -0.53 -12.63
C LEU A 666 2.27 -1.80 -12.90
N PRO A 667 1.34 -2.23 -12.03
CA PRO A 667 0.42 -3.32 -12.36
C PRO A 667 -0.45 -3.03 -13.59
N ALA A 668 -0.97 -1.81 -13.73
CA ALA A 668 -1.71 -1.40 -14.93
C ALA A 668 -0.79 -1.35 -16.15
N TYR A 669 0.40 -0.77 -16.00
CA TYR A 669 1.41 -0.66 -17.05
C TYR A 669 1.86 -2.02 -17.57
N TYR A 670 1.98 -3.05 -16.71
CA TYR A 670 2.23 -4.44 -17.14
C TYR A 670 1.20 -4.93 -18.15
N PHE A 671 -0.09 -4.69 -17.88
CA PHE A 671 -1.17 -5.00 -18.83
C PHE A 671 -1.12 -4.11 -20.08
N GLY A 672 -0.73 -2.84 -19.94
CA GLY A 672 -0.47 -1.94 -21.06
C GLY A 672 0.61 -2.47 -22.01
N ILE A 673 1.72 -2.98 -21.47
CA ILE A 673 2.80 -3.60 -22.26
C ILE A 673 2.32 -4.90 -22.93
N LEU A 674 1.54 -5.73 -22.24
CA LEU A 674 0.92 -6.91 -22.85
C LEU A 674 0.03 -6.54 -24.04
N ALA A 675 -0.77 -5.48 -23.90
CA ALA A 675 -1.62 -4.96 -24.97
C ALA A 675 -0.77 -4.39 -26.13
N PHE A 676 0.27 -3.63 -25.82
CA PHE A 676 1.19 -3.08 -26.80
C PHE A 676 1.94 -4.17 -27.58
N ALA A 677 2.29 -5.28 -26.94
CA ALA A 677 2.88 -6.43 -27.62
C ALA A 677 1.94 -7.05 -28.68
N HIS A 678 0.62 -7.02 -28.44
CA HIS A 678 -0.38 -7.38 -29.47
C HIS A 678 -0.43 -6.35 -30.60
N ALA A 679 -0.15 -5.08 -30.33
CA ALA A 679 0.05 -4.07 -31.38
C ALA A 679 1.27 -4.40 -32.27
N LEU A 680 2.38 -4.81 -31.66
CA LEU A 680 3.57 -5.26 -32.41
C LEU A 680 3.28 -6.51 -33.24
N GLU A 681 2.48 -7.45 -32.71
CA GLU A 681 2.03 -8.63 -33.44
C GLU A 681 1.19 -8.27 -34.66
N ILE A 682 0.17 -7.41 -34.51
CA ILE A 682 -0.74 -7.10 -35.63
C ILE A 682 -0.04 -6.30 -36.75
N ILE A 683 0.97 -5.49 -36.41
CA ILE A 683 1.86 -4.83 -37.38
C ILE A 683 2.50 -5.87 -38.31
N VAL A 684 3.02 -6.96 -37.76
CA VAL A 684 3.74 -8.00 -38.53
C VAL A 684 2.79 -9.01 -39.17
N ALA A 685 1.77 -9.45 -38.44
CA ALA A 685 0.88 -10.53 -38.85
C ALA A 685 -0.14 -10.09 -39.91
N TYR A 686 -0.62 -8.84 -39.82
CA TYR A 686 -1.69 -8.33 -40.66
C TYR A 686 -1.27 -7.11 -41.50
N VAL A 687 -0.84 -6.01 -40.86
CA VAL A 687 -0.59 -4.73 -41.56
C VAL A 687 0.51 -4.87 -42.63
N PHE A 688 1.61 -5.53 -42.28
CA PHE A 688 2.72 -5.81 -43.20
C PHE A 688 2.80 -7.28 -43.62
N ARG A 689 1.66 -8.00 -43.70
CA ARG A 689 1.62 -9.44 -44.05
C ARG A 689 2.38 -9.76 -45.35
N SER A 690 2.24 -8.92 -46.38
CA SER A 690 2.93 -9.08 -47.68
C SER A 690 4.39 -8.59 -47.67
N LYS A 691 4.80 -7.81 -46.66
CA LYS A 691 6.15 -7.23 -46.51
C LYS A 691 6.66 -7.39 -45.08
N LYS A 692 6.62 -8.62 -44.55
CA LYS A 692 7.01 -8.92 -43.17
C LYS A 692 8.37 -8.34 -42.74
N PRO A 693 9.43 -8.30 -43.58
CA PRO A 693 10.69 -7.66 -43.20
C PRO A 693 10.54 -6.20 -42.76
N VAL A 694 9.59 -5.45 -43.33
CA VAL A 694 9.29 -4.06 -42.92
C VAL A 694 8.67 -4.05 -41.52
N GLY A 695 7.66 -4.90 -41.28
CA GLY A 695 7.05 -5.03 -39.96
C GLY A 695 8.07 -5.42 -38.88
N TYR A 696 8.93 -6.42 -39.16
CA TYR A 696 10.03 -6.78 -38.27
C TYR A 696 11.05 -5.66 -38.09
N GLY A 697 11.36 -4.90 -39.15
CA GLY A 697 12.23 -3.72 -39.06
C GLY A 697 11.67 -2.66 -38.11
N ILE A 698 10.36 -2.40 -38.14
CA ILE A 698 9.68 -1.49 -37.20
C ILE A 698 9.82 -2.04 -35.78
N VAL A 699 9.43 -3.30 -35.53
CA VAL A 699 9.48 -3.89 -34.18
C VAL A 699 10.91 -3.91 -33.61
N LEU A 700 11.91 -4.25 -34.43
CA LEU A 700 13.32 -4.24 -34.03
C LEU A 700 13.85 -2.83 -33.77
N SER A 701 13.37 -1.82 -34.49
CA SER A 701 13.73 -0.41 -34.25
C SER A 701 13.24 0.07 -32.88
N ILE A 702 12.03 -0.35 -32.48
CA ILE A 702 11.47 -0.04 -31.16
C ILE A 702 12.26 -0.77 -30.06
N LEU A 703 12.62 -2.05 -30.27
CA LEU A 703 13.50 -2.79 -29.35
C LEU A 703 14.86 -2.09 -29.20
N ALA A 704 15.47 -1.66 -30.31
CA ALA A 704 16.75 -0.96 -30.29
C ALA A 704 16.64 0.37 -29.52
N ALA A 705 15.60 1.15 -29.76
CA ALA A 705 15.34 2.40 -29.04
C ALA A 705 15.10 2.16 -27.53
N THR A 706 14.32 1.14 -27.19
CA THR A 706 14.06 0.75 -25.78
C THR A 706 15.35 0.32 -25.10
N THR A 707 16.19 -0.48 -25.77
CA THR A 707 17.49 -0.93 -25.24
C THR A 707 18.47 0.22 -25.11
N ALA A 708 18.51 1.15 -26.08
CA ALA A 708 19.35 2.34 -26.01
C ALA A 708 18.95 3.25 -24.84
N PHE A 709 17.63 3.43 -24.61
CA PHE A 709 17.12 4.16 -23.46
C PHE A 709 17.59 3.50 -22.15
N PHE A 710 17.40 2.18 -22.00
CA PHE A 710 17.89 1.45 -20.83
C PHE A 710 19.40 1.64 -20.61
N CYS A 711 20.22 1.46 -21.66
CA CYS A 711 21.67 1.61 -21.56
C CYS A 711 22.12 3.01 -21.14
N PHE A 712 21.37 4.05 -21.53
CA PHE A 712 21.65 5.44 -21.16
C PHE A 712 21.21 5.77 -19.73
N TYR A 713 20.06 5.25 -19.29
CA TYR A 713 19.47 5.53 -17.96
C TYR A 713 19.81 4.50 -16.88
N LYS A 714 20.57 3.44 -17.19
CA LYS A 714 20.99 2.42 -16.21
C LYS A 714 21.69 2.97 -14.95
N PRO A 715 22.39 4.13 -14.95
CA PRO A 715 22.95 4.67 -13.73
C PRO A 715 21.90 5.00 -12.66
N LEU A 716 20.69 5.43 -13.05
CA LEU A 716 19.58 5.70 -12.14
C LEU A 716 18.88 4.42 -11.63
N ILE A 717 19.17 3.27 -12.24
CA ILE A 717 18.56 1.99 -11.87
C ILE A 717 19.47 1.24 -10.90
N TYR A 718 20.76 1.16 -11.23
CA TYR A 718 21.71 0.36 -10.47
C TYR A 718 22.53 1.17 -9.47
N GLY A 719 22.32 2.49 -9.40
CA GLY A 719 23.13 3.39 -8.57
C GLY A 719 24.60 3.35 -8.97
N THR A 720 24.89 3.41 -10.27
CA THR A 720 26.28 3.40 -10.79
C THR A 720 26.76 4.80 -11.11
N PRO A 721 28.09 5.03 -11.22
CA PRO A 721 28.62 6.30 -11.67
C PRO A 721 27.98 6.82 -12.95
N TRP A 722 27.73 8.12 -12.98
CA TRP A 722 27.34 8.89 -14.17
C TRP A 722 28.09 10.21 -14.19
N THR A 723 28.03 10.96 -15.29
CA THR A 723 28.59 12.31 -15.33
C THR A 723 27.47 13.33 -15.31
N LYS A 724 27.74 14.48 -14.68
CA LYS A 724 26.81 15.60 -14.61
C LYS A 724 26.35 16.07 -15.99
N ASP A 725 27.25 16.23 -16.96
CA ASP A 725 26.89 16.61 -18.34
C ASP A 725 25.93 15.60 -19.01
N LEU A 726 26.17 14.29 -18.88
CA LEU A 726 25.28 13.28 -19.44
C LEU A 726 23.93 13.26 -18.72
N CYS A 727 23.93 13.45 -17.40
CA CYS A 727 22.70 13.58 -16.62
C CYS A 727 21.89 14.80 -17.05
N LEU A 728 22.49 15.99 -17.18
CA LEU A 728 21.80 17.20 -17.63
C LEU A 728 21.23 17.05 -19.04
N LYS A 729 21.96 16.38 -19.95
CA LYS A 729 21.44 16.03 -21.28
C LYS A 729 20.23 15.10 -21.20
N SER A 730 20.21 14.19 -20.24
CA SER A 730 19.12 13.23 -20.05
C SER A 730 17.80 13.89 -19.62
N GLN A 731 17.85 15.00 -18.88
CA GLN A 731 16.66 15.73 -18.44
C GLN A 731 15.98 16.50 -19.59
N LYS A 732 16.67 16.77 -20.70
CA LYS A 732 16.06 17.44 -21.87
C LYS A 732 14.95 16.64 -22.55
N LEU A 733 14.87 15.33 -22.28
CA LEU A 733 13.86 14.43 -22.85
C LEU A 733 12.51 14.49 -22.11
N GLY A 734 12.49 14.88 -20.83
CA GLY A 734 11.27 15.01 -20.04
C GLY A 734 11.29 16.31 -19.24
N SER A 735 10.31 17.18 -19.49
CA SER A 735 10.32 18.56 -18.96
C SER A 735 10.40 18.65 -17.43
N ASN A 736 9.94 17.62 -16.72
CA ASN A 736 9.82 17.63 -15.25
C ASN A 736 10.56 16.45 -14.58
N TRP A 737 11.55 15.85 -15.27
CA TRP A 737 12.39 14.80 -14.67
C TRP A 737 13.42 15.41 -13.73
N ASP A 738 13.19 15.27 -12.43
CA ASP A 738 13.84 16.07 -11.37
C ASP A 738 14.90 15.33 -10.54
N TYR A 739 15.50 14.25 -11.07
CA TYR A 739 16.65 13.62 -10.42
C TYR A 739 17.85 14.58 -10.35
N ASN A 740 18.60 14.56 -9.24
CA ASN A 740 19.61 15.58 -8.93
C ASN A 740 20.89 15.38 -9.75
N CYS A 741 21.00 16.02 -10.92
CA CYS A 741 22.19 15.90 -11.76
C CYS A 741 23.45 16.53 -11.16
N HIS A 742 23.32 17.46 -10.22
CA HIS A 742 24.45 18.08 -9.53
C HIS A 742 25.11 17.15 -8.51
N ALA A 743 24.45 16.05 -8.14
CA ALA A 743 25.04 15.03 -7.28
C ALA A 743 26.18 14.27 -7.98
N PHE A 744 26.18 14.16 -9.32
CA PHE A 744 27.21 13.41 -10.05
C PHE A 744 28.48 14.23 -10.26
N PHE A 745 29.63 13.55 -10.36
CA PHE A 745 30.89 14.18 -10.76
C PHE A 745 30.89 14.62 -12.23
N GLU A 746 31.80 15.53 -12.58
CA GLU A 746 32.02 15.95 -13.97
C GLU A 746 32.66 14.81 -14.79
N ASN A 747 33.60 14.05 -14.20
CA ASN A 747 34.33 12.99 -14.88
C ASN A 747 34.22 11.63 -14.17
N TYR A 748 34.34 10.54 -14.94
CA TYR A 748 34.34 9.18 -14.38
C TYR A 748 35.58 8.86 -13.53
N GLU A 749 36.70 9.58 -13.73
CA GLU A 749 37.94 9.36 -12.98
C GLU A 749 37.80 9.76 -11.51
N ASP A 750 36.97 10.75 -11.21
CA ASP A 750 36.76 11.26 -9.85
C ASP A 750 36.17 10.18 -8.92
N TYR A 751 35.32 9.29 -9.46
CA TYR A 751 34.78 8.15 -8.71
C TYR A 751 35.85 7.15 -8.26
N LYS A 752 36.95 6.99 -9.02
CA LYS A 752 38.06 6.11 -8.62
C LYS A 752 38.78 6.68 -7.41
N SER A 753 38.92 8.00 -7.34
CA SER A 753 39.54 8.68 -6.19
C SER A 753 38.69 8.60 -4.92
N LEU A 754 37.35 8.63 -5.07
CA LEU A 754 36.40 8.47 -3.96
C LEU A 754 36.47 7.05 -3.36
N ALA A 755 36.54 6.01 -4.21
CA ALA A 755 36.68 4.63 -3.76
C ALA A 755 37.92 4.42 -2.87
N THR A 756 39.02 5.12 -3.19
CA THR A 756 40.26 5.08 -2.38
C THR A 756 40.13 5.82 -1.04
N LYS A 757 39.29 6.87 -0.96
CA LYS A 757 39.07 7.64 0.29
C LYS A 757 38.13 6.92 1.27
N VAL A 758 37.05 6.30 0.79
CA VAL A 758 36.10 5.54 1.63
C VAL A 758 36.76 4.29 2.22
N SER A 759 37.75 3.69 1.54
CA SER A 759 38.55 2.60 2.10
C SER A 759 39.41 3.01 3.32
N ASN A 760 39.67 4.30 3.52
CA ASN A 760 40.58 4.81 4.56
C ASN A 760 39.87 5.47 5.75
N ASN A 761 38.62 5.92 5.58
CA ASN A 761 37.82 6.53 6.65
C ASN A 761 36.45 5.85 6.70
N GLY A 762 36.11 5.26 7.85
CA GLY A 762 34.81 4.64 8.10
C GLY A 762 33.64 5.58 7.77
N VAL A 763 32.57 4.99 7.27
CA VAL A 763 31.39 5.65 6.69
C VAL A 763 30.71 6.58 7.71
N LEU A 764 30.58 7.87 7.39
CA LEU A 764 29.65 8.79 8.05
C LEU A 764 28.41 8.94 7.15
N PRO A 765 27.19 8.82 7.70
CA PRO A 765 25.96 8.92 6.92
C PRO A 765 25.74 10.36 6.42
N SER A 766 25.34 10.47 5.16
CA SER A 766 24.80 11.72 4.59
C SER A 766 23.29 11.73 4.79
N LYS A 767 22.78 12.81 5.39
CA LYS A 767 21.34 13.03 5.62
C LYS A 767 20.63 13.22 4.27
N THR A 768 20.04 12.15 3.73
CA THR A 768 18.88 12.30 2.83
C THR A 768 17.67 12.51 3.72
N ALA A 769 16.84 13.52 3.43
CA ALA A 769 15.64 13.81 4.22
C ALA A 769 14.77 12.55 4.32
N VAL A 770 14.71 11.98 5.52
CA VAL A 770 13.73 10.98 5.90
C VAL A 770 12.47 11.76 6.21
N ALA A 771 11.49 11.68 5.32
CA ALA A 771 10.16 12.21 5.55
C ALA A 771 9.26 11.02 5.85
N ASP A 772 8.67 11.03 7.04
CA ASP A 772 7.74 10.05 7.55
C ASP A 772 6.58 9.83 6.55
N ALA A 773 6.62 8.70 5.84
CA ALA A 773 5.43 8.09 5.23
C ALA A 773 4.76 7.12 6.22
N ASP A 774 5.09 7.26 7.51
CA ASP A 774 4.62 6.41 8.58
C ASP A 774 3.24 6.88 9.06
N GLY A 775 2.28 5.99 8.89
CA GLY A 775 1.33 5.70 9.96
C GLY A 775 1.96 4.84 11.05
N ASP A 776 3.22 5.09 11.43
CA ASP A 776 3.83 4.63 12.67
C ASP A 776 3.68 5.77 13.69
N PRO A 777 2.72 5.68 14.62
CA PRO A 777 2.47 6.73 15.61
C PRO A 777 3.56 6.75 16.72
N THR A 778 4.63 5.95 16.61
CA THR A 778 5.63 5.79 17.67
C THR A 778 7.01 6.32 17.32
N ALA A 779 7.20 6.86 16.12
CA ALA A 779 8.35 7.73 15.87
C ALA A 779 8.19 9.01 16.70
N LYS A 780 9.11 9.23 17.64
CA LYS A 780 9.29 10.57 18.22
C LYS A 780 9.71 11.50 17.08
N PRO A 781 8.99 12.60 16.79
CA PRO A 781 9.47 13.57 15.83
C PRO A 781 10.77 14.18 16.38
N GLN A 782 11.91 13.81 15.79
CA GLN A 782 13.12 14.60 15.92
C GLN A 782 12.95 15.82 15.00
N HIS A 783 12.26 16.83 15.49
CA HIS A 783 12.39 18.18 14.96
C HIS A 783 13.80 18.68 15.30
N GLU A 784 14.79 18.35 14.48
CA GLU A 784 15.95 19.23 14.34
C GLU A 784 15.49 20.44 13.53
N GLU A 785 15.19 21.55 14.20
CA GLU A 785 15.10 22.85 13.53
C GLU A 785 16.39 23.06 12.71
N PRO A 786 16.30 23.48 11.44
CA PRO A 786 17.49 23.81 10.66
C PRO A 786 18.22 24.96 11.35
N LYS A 787 19.35 24.67 12.01
CA LYS A 787 20.22 25.71 12.56
C LYS A 787 20.91 26.43 11.41
N TYR A 788 20.38 27.60 11.03
CA TYR A 788 21.08 28.53 10.17
C TYR A 788 22.26 29.17 10.91
N ASP A 789 23.44 29.22 10.30
CA ASP A 789 24.58 29.95 10.86
C ASP A 789 24.38 31.45 10.64
N ILE A 790 23.91 32.10 11.70
CA ILE A 790 23.60 33.53 11.73
C ILE A 790 24.84 34.40 11.46
N ASP A 791 26.01 33.96 11.94
CA ASP A 791 27.26 34.71 11.76
C ASP A 791 27.75 34.62 10.31
N GLU A 792 27.49 33.51 9.63
CA GLU A 792 27.77 33.34 8.21
C GLU A 792 26.85 34.20 7.34
N ILE A 793 25.54 34.20 7.63
CA ILE A 793 24.54 35.02 6.91
C ILE A 793 24.83 36.51 7.08
N LEU A 794 25.22 36.97 8.28
CA LEU A 794 25.56 38.37 8.49
C LEU A 794 26.89 38.79 7.81
N LYS A 795 27.82 37.85 7.58
CA LYS A 795 29.11 38.11 6.92
C LYS A 795 29.09 38.06 5.39
N ASP A 796 28.08 37.47 4.77
CA ASP A 796 27.95 37.43 3.30
C ASP A 796 27.90 38.86 2.70
N GLU A 797 28.62 39.16 1.62
CA GLU A 797 28.62 40.50 1.01
C GLU A 797 27.45 40.73 0.05
N LYS A 798 26.62 39.72 -0.23
CA LYS A 798 25.40 39.86 -1.04
C LYS A 798 24.38 40.83 -0.42
N PRO A 799 23.56 41.54 -1.22
CA PRO A 799 22.46 42.36 -0.70
C PRO A 799 21.45 41.49 0.06
N LYS A 800 21.15 41.87 1.31
CA LYS A 800 20.22 41.13 2.18
C LYS A 800 19.02 41.99 2.52
N ARG A 801 17.88 41.34 2.70
CA ARG A 801 16.66 41.93 3.22
C ARG A 801 16.17 41.10 4.39
N PHE A 802 16.06 41.71 5.56
CA PHE A 802 15.57 41.04 6.77
C PHE A 802 14.14 41.48 7.04
N VAL A 803 13.26 40.52 7.30
CA VAL A 803 11.84 40.75 7.59
C VAL A 803 11.43 39.95 8.82
N ASP A 804 10.59 40.53 9.67
CA ASP A 804 9.97 39.82 10.79
C ASP A 804 8.78 38.95 10.34
N GLU A 805 8.21 38.19 11.28
CA GLU A 805 7.05 37.31 11.07
C GLU A 805 5.79 38.04 10.56
N ASN A 806 5.75 39.38 10.71
CA ASN A 806 4.64 40.23 10.27
C ASN A 806 4.95 40.94 8.93
N GLY A 807 6.07 40.61 8.29
CA GLY A 807 6.49 41.17 7.00
C GLY A 807 7.07 42.58 7.07
N ARG A 808 7.43 43.07 8.28
CA ARG A 808 8.10 44.36 8.45
C ARG A 808 9.59 44.20 8.25
N GLU A 809 10.16 45.10 7.45
CA GLU A 809 11.60 45.13 7.18
C GLU A 809 12.39 45.62 8.39
N LEU A 810 13.43 44.90 8.76
CA LEU A 810 14.31 45.16 9.90
C LEU A 810 15.66 45.69 9.42
N SER A 811 16.21 46.66 10.14
CA SER A 811 17.60 47.08 9.97
C SER A 811 18.57 46.03 10.53
N GLU A 812 19.83 46.02 10.07
CA GLU A 812 20.84 45.08 10.58
C GLU A 812 21.08 45.19 12.09
N GLU A 813 20.91 46.38 12.68
CA GLU A 813 21.01 46.58 14.13
C GLU A 813 19.84 45.95 14.89
N GLU A 814 18.62 46.07 14.36
CA GLU A 814 17.42 45.43 14.93
C GLU A 814 17.50 43.90 14.86
N VAL A 815 18.04 43.37 13.76
CA VAL A 815 18.27 41.92 13.59
C VAL A 815 19.29 41.41 14.62
N LYS A 816 20.42 42.10 14.78
CA LYS A 816 21.44 41.74 15.80
C LYS A 816 20.87 41.79 17.22
N SER A 817 20.03 42.79 17.52
CA SER A 817 19.37 42.88 18.83
C SER A 817 18.33 41.79 19.05
N ALA A 818 17.55 41.41 18.03
CA ALA A 818 16.56 40.35 18.11
C ALA A 818 17.23 38.98 18.34
N LEU A 819 18.34 38.72 17.65
CA LEU A 819 19.13 37.49 17.79
C LEU A 819 19.81 37.41 19.18
N ALA A 820 20.33 38.53 19.69
CA ALA A 820 20.90 38.59 21.04
C ALA A 820 19.87 38.33 22.15
N ASN A 821 18.59 38.58 21.87
CA ASN A 821 17.46 38.33 22.79
C ASN A 821 16.80 36.96 22.58
N GLY A 822 17.45 36.04 21.87
CA GLY A 822 16.98 34.66 21.69
C GLY A 822 16.09 34.44 20.47
N GLY A 823 16.01 35.40 19.54
CA GLY A 823 15.37 35.19 18.24
C GLY A 823 16.16 34.22 17.35
N ALA A 824 15.47 33.55 16.42
CA ALA A 824 16.05 32.63 15.45
C ALA A 824 15.60 32.98 14.02
N ILE A 825 16.42 32.66 13.02
CA ILE A 825 16.06 32.80 11.60
C ILE A 825 15.16 31.62 11.23
N GLN A 826 13.93 31.90 10.78
CA GLN A 826 12.96 30.87 10.40
C GLN A 826 13.21 30.30 9.00
N SER A 827 13.67 31.12 8.06
CA SER A 827 13.98 30.73 6.69
C SER A 827 14.95 31.70 6.03
N VAL A 828 15.67 31.23 5.01
CA VAL A 828 16.50 32.06 4.12
C VAL A 828 16.09 31.74 2.68
N GLU A 829 15.65 32.75 1.94
CA GLU A 829 15.27 32.63 0.52
C GLU A 829 16.33 33.32 -0.35
N GLU A 830 16.95 32.58 -1.28
CA GLU A 830 17.79 33.18 -2.31
C GLU A 830 16.93 33.59 -3.51
N HIS A 831 16.67 34.88 -3.65
CA HIS A 831 16.10 35.42 -4.89
C HIS A 831 17.22 35.76 -5.87
N PHE A 832 17.29 35.00 -6.97
CA PHE A 832 18.11 35.37 -8.12
C PHE A 832 17.47 36.59 -8.80
N VAL A 833 18.05 37.78 -8.62
CA VAL A 833 17.72 38.98 -9.41
C VAL A 833 18.54 38.99 -10.69
#